data_AF-A0A0F7SEX9-F1
#
_entry.id   AF-A0A0F7SEX9-F1
#
_cell.length_a   1.000
_cell.length_b   1.000
_cell.length_c   1.000
_cell.angle_alpha   90.00
_cell.angle_beta   90.00
_cell.angle_gamma   90.00
#
_symmetry.space_group_name_H-M   'P 1'
#
loop_
_entity.id
_entity.type
_entity.pdbx_description
1 polymer ?
#
loop_
_entity_poly.entity_id
_entity_poly.type
_entity_poly.pdbx_seq_one_letter_code
_entity_poly.pdbx_strand_id
1 'polypeptide(L)'
;MVNLTSQTWLALQTLASNLPPSALSTELSSALTVLQSAALDSPSPTTEWVDLQNTLIKVRASLQEQDKPKLDQILSDAREEMKGLVEQDQVKTQVEIVIKDPEDQKAMDIADGQNNTDREAFSTTELTPMSGIEKPLIQDQGSLPSNSLLNTSLQTSASTPTIEKEASEIVPPALLPLILESLARSPAPSSQLSSPVATLHRVSLLSTLALAPETVLPPGKNLTSLLSQPNEAKEKKRKRLSASLADGTSGPVTMEERVTAMMKKAFWDDAANKLHSSGPSPAIRLSLLQSDLTNTLSGLLPPHMIKDLFPVPEPGVAWDRAVFSQALVTLLNQLAQRCAPARDDEIQKLRSLLASATDSKPSSFDKDATKTVLAVMQGVLDLAELMKSDLTSFQLLAVPPSAIPSLIRAAAQTNERTEIISLLPLDQIRSTFSTWTGPNTWTKTLLKVITSSEPIALPALPLPPAISSSSAQSSNGLSSSEPRVAPAPAHQLPVIFVGVSQTLFRLQNQIQALVITACLMALLPASNKQPPAPSGSASASETPSPSPARSISAKTFDLLLSDLVTPSSAAHTSLSDIHALLLSSYPTPPDELTSKNLRSAIDRVLRTEDPVWGLLLSRLTLAVELCLEPPLAVGGSSTGLVSIMRTGREVVQPSGENHVRSEEKERIEVKGFEGEALERGIKDLVGSLERVKGWVEQVWTDVVLVSK
;
A
#
# COMPACT_ATOMS: atom_id res chain seq x y z
N MET A 1 22.35 -6.68 -13.85
CA MET A 1 21.07 -6.30 -14.45
C MET A 1 20.60 -4.95 -13.91
N VAL A 2 19.69 -4.83 -12.93
CA VAL A 2 19.10 -3.54 -12.49
C VAL A 2 20.12 -2.41 -12.22
N ASN A 3 21.26 -2.70 -11.58
CA ASN A 3 22.28 -1.69 -11.30
C ASN A 3 23.04 -1.23 -12.57
N LEU A 4 23.24 -2.14 -13.53
CA LEU A 4 23.87 -1.89 -14.83
C LEU A 4 22.93 -1.09 -15.76
N THR A 5 21.64 -1.46 -15.81
CA THR A 5 20.63 -0.72 -16.59
C THR A 5 20.45 0.69 -16.03
N SER A 6 20.48 0.85 -14.71
CA SER A 6 20.47 2.18 -14.06
C SER A 6 21.70 3.04 -14.43
N GLN A 7 22.91 2.48 -14.39
CA GLN A 7 24.13 3.22 -14.75
C GLN A 7 24.20 3.58 -16.25
N THR A 8 23.82 2.66 -17.14
CA THR A 8 23.75 2.94 -18.59
C THR A 8 22.64 3.93 -18.95
N TRP A 9 21.48 3.88 -18.26
CA TRP A 9 20.42 4.87 -18.40
C TRP A 9 20.87 6.27 -17.93
N LEU A 10 21.55 6.38 -16.78
CA LEU A 10 22.15 7.63 -16.31
C LEU A 10 23.20 8.19 -17.28
N ALA A 11 24.06 7.34 -17.84
CA ALA A 11 25.05 7.73 -18.83
C ALA A 11 24.40 8.26 -20.11
N LEU A 12 23.35 7.59 -20.61
CA LEU A 12 22.60 8.01 -21.80
C LEU A 12 21.76 9.28 -21.57
N GLN A 13 21.19 9.45 -20.37
CA GLN A 13 20.48 10.69 -19.99
C GLN A 13 21.47 11.88 -19.85
N THR A 14 22.68 11.62 -19.36
CA THR A 14 23.77 12.61 -19.32
C THR A 14 24.27 12.93 -20.73
N LEU A 15 24.33 11.96 -21.64
CA LEU A 15 24.65 12.20 -23.05
C LEU A 15 23.55 13.05 -23.73
N ALA A 16 22.29 12.68 -23.53
CA ALA A 16 21.12 13.36 -24.10
C ALA A 16 21.01 14.83 -23.69
N SER A 17 21.29 15.15 -22.43
CA SER A 17 21.24 16.52 -21.90
C SER A 17 22.38 17.42 -22.40
N ASN A 18 23.43 16.86 -23.03
CA ASN A 18 24.53 17.60 -23.62
C ASN A 18 24.43 17.78 -25.16
N LEU A 19 23.40 17.22 -25.80
CA LEU A 19 23.26 17.22 -27.26
C LEU A 19 22.14 18.17 -27.72
N PRO A 20 22.29 18.86 -28.89
CA PRO A 20 21.29 19.81 -29.35
C PRO A 20 19.96 19.13 -29.71
N PRO A 21 18.80 19.72 -29.35
CA PRO A 21 17.49 19.05 -29.42
C PRO A 21 17.04 18.70 -30.85
N SER A 22 17.67 19.27 -31.88
CA SER A 22 17.38 18.99 -33.29
C SER A 22 17.96 17.67 -33.81
N ALA A 23 18.80 16.96 -33.05
CA ALA A 23 19.59 15.83 -33.57
C ALA A 23 19.07 14.42 -33.21
N LEU A 24 18.37 14.23 -32.08
CA LEU A 24 18.31 12.91 -31.41
C LEU A 24 16.96 12.50 -30.77
N SER A 25 15.84 13.15 -31.12
CA SER A 25 14.58 12.98 -30.35
C SER A 25 13.88 11.62 -30.47
N THR A 26 14.11 10.83 -31.52
CA THR A 26 13.38 9.56 -31.74
C THR A 26 14.18 8.32 -31.32
N GLU A 27 15.38 8.12 -31.87
CA GLU A 27 16.17 6.90 -31.62
C GLU A 27 16.69 6.81 -30.18
N LEU A 28 17.11 7.94 -29.60
CA LEU A 28 17.63 7.97 -28.23
C LEU A 28 16.49 7.84 -27.21
N SER A 29 15.32 8.42 -27.49
CA SER A 29 14.10 8.18 -26.70
C SER A 29 13.68 6.70 -26.77
N SER A 30 13.77 6.06 -27.94
CA SER A 30 13.53 4.62 -28.08
C SER A 30 14.50 3.79 -27.22
N ALA A 31 15.80 4.12 -27.24
CA ALA A 31 16.80 3.45 -26.41
C ALA A 31 16.55 3.61 -24.90
N LEU A 32 16.17 4.81 -24.46
CA LEU A 32 15.81 5.07 -23.06
C LEU A 32 14.53 4.31 -22.64
N THR A 33 13.53 4.20 -23.51
CA THR A 33 12.32 3.41 -23.26
C THR A 33 12.62 1.93 -23.13
N VAL A 34 13.47 1.37 -24.01
CA VAL A 34 13.90 -0.05 -23.95
C VAL A 34 14.71 -0.34 -22.68
N LEU A 35 15.59 0.57 -22.25
CA LEU A 35 16.30 0.45 -20.97
C LEU A 35 15.36 0.54 -19.76
N GLN A 36 14.34 1.40 -19.85
CA GLN A 36 13.36 1.56 -18.78
C GLN A 36 12.46 0.31 -18.65
N SER A 37 12.05 -0.33 -19.76
CA SER A 37 11.32 -1.60 -19.70
C SER A 37 12.21 -2.75 -19.19
N ALA A 38 13.45 -2.84 -19.67
CA ALA A 38 14.42 -3.88 -19.24
C ALA A 38 14.82 -3.75 -17.76
N ALA A 39 14.73 -2.55 -17.18
CA ALA A 39 15.01 -2.31 -15.77
C ALA A 39 13.86 -2.70 -14.83
N LEU A 40 12.64 -2.90 -15.36
CA LEU A 40 11.43 -3.08 -14.54
C LEU A 40 10.97 -4.54 -14.40
N ASP A 41 10.77 -5.31 -15.48
CA ASP A 41 9.94 -6.54 -15.38
C ASP A 41 10.37 -7.78 -16.22
N SER A 42 11.56 -7.84 -16.82
CA SER A 42 11.89 -8.92 -17.79
C SER A 42 12.61 -10.17 -17.24
N PRO A 43 12.17 -11.40 -17.61
CA PRO A 43 12.86 -12.66 -17.29
C PRO A 43 13.87 -13.14 -18.35
N SER A 44 14.07 -12.43 -19.48
CA SER A 44 14.88 -12.90 -20.63
C SER A 44 16.00 -11.92 -21.01
N PRO A 45 17.22 -12.05 -20.47
CA PRO A 45 18.29 -11.06 -20.65
C PRO A 45 18.90 -11.02 -22.06
N THR A 46 18.67 -12.03 -22.91
CA THR A 46 19.37 -12.18 -24.20
C THR A 46 18.69 -11.42 -25.35
N THR A 47 17.36 -11.39 -25.39
CA THR A 47 16.58 -10.73 -26.46
C THR A 47 16.65 -9.22 -26.38
N GLU A 48 16.38 -8.65 -25.19
CA GLU A 48 16.41 -7.20 -24.97
C GLU A 48 17.79 -6.61 -25.17
N TRP A 49 18.85 -7.38 -24.91
CA TRP A 49 20.21 -6.94 -25.16
C TRP A 49 20.54 -6.81 -26.64
N VAL A 50 20.02 -7.71 -27.48
CA VAL A 50 20.16 -7.62 -28.94
C VAL A 50 19.43 -6.38 -29.47
N ASP A 51 18.23 -6.09 -28.97
CA ASP A 51 17.48 -4.89 -29.36
C ASP A 51 18.11 -3.59 -28.85
N LEU A 52 18.67 -3.60 -27.64
CA LEU A 52 19.50 -2.52 -27.11
C LEU A 52 20.72 -2.28 -28.00
N GLN A 53 21.47 -3.32 -28.35
CA GLN A 53 22.63 -3.20 -29.25
C GLN A 53 22.22 -2.65 -30.61
N ASN A 54 21.17 -3.18 -31.23
CA ASN A 54 20.65 -2.71 -32.52
C ASN A 54 20.24 -1.24 -32.48
N THR A 55 19.68 -0.77 -31.35
CA THR A 55 19.29 0.62 -31.17
C THR A 55 20.50 1.53 -30.93
N LEU A 56 21.47 1.09 -30.11
CA LEU A 56 22.71 1.85 -29.85
C LEU A 56 23.63 1.91 -31.09
N ILE A 57 23.60 0.91 -31.97
CA ILE A 57 24.28 0.96 -33.28
C ILE A 57 23.67 2.05 -34.17
N LYS A 58 22.34 2.22 -34.19
CA LYS A 58 21.67 3.31 -34.92
C LYS A 58 22.03 4.67 -34.35
N VAL A 59 21.92 4.85 -33.02
CA VAL A 59 22.34 6.08 -32.34
C VAL A 59 23.81 6.43 -32.63
N ARG A 60 24.72 5.43 -32.67
CA ARG A 60 26.13 5.62 -33.04
C ARG A 60 26.31 6.07 -34.49
N ALA A 61 25.49 5.58 -35.42
CA ALA A 61 25.50 6.03 -36.82
C ALA A 61 24.96 7.46 -36.99
N SER A 62 24.01 7.87 -36.13
CA SER A 62 23.39 9.19 -36.09
C SER A 62 24.21 10.27 -35.37
N LEU A 63 25.26 9.89 -34.61
CA LEU A 63 26.14 10.82 -33.88
C LEU A 63 27.24 11.45 -34.77
N GLN A 64 27.61 12.69 -34.44
CA GLN A 64 28.77 13.36 -35.04
C GLN A 64 30.08 12.65 -34.63
N GLU A 65 31.08 12.70 -35.52
CA GLU A 65 32.38 12.04 -35.36
C GLU A 65 33.07 12.31 -34.00
N GLN A 66 32.83 13.48 -33.43
CA GLN A 66 33.43 13.93 -32.17
C GLN A 66 32.82 13.28 -30.91
N ASP A 67 31.59 12.74 -30.99
CA ASP A 67 30.89 12.12 -29.85
C ASP A 67 30.86 10.59 -29.90
N LYS A 68 31.09 9.99 -31.07
CA LYS A 68 31.29 8.54 -31.24
C LYS A 68 32.25 7.92 -30.20
N PRO A 69 33.45 8.47 -29.90
CA PRO A 69 34.35 7.86 -28.92
C PRO A 69 33.81 7.84 -27.47
N LYS A 70 32.91 8.76 -27.10
CA LYS A 70 32.27 8.75 -25.77
C LYS A 70 31.24 7.61 -25.66
N LEU A 71 30.42 7.44 -26.72
CA LEU A 71 29.47 6.33 -26.78
C LEU A 71 30.20 4.98 -26.83
N ASP A 72 31.32 4.90 -27.55
CA ASP A 72 32.15 3.69 -27.63
C ASP A 72 32.76 3.32 -26.27
N GLN A 73 33.19 4.29 -25.47
CA GLN A 73 33.64 4.06 -24.09
C GLN A 73 32.50 3.50 -23.23
N ILE A 74 31.32 4.13 -23.23
CA ILE A 74 30.15 3.67 -22.47
C ILE A 74 29.73 2.24 -22.88
N LEU A 75 29.76 1.94 -24.18
CA LEU A 75 29.49 0.60 -24.71
C LEU A 75 30.55 -0.43 -24.29
N SER A 76 31.82 -0.03 -24.23
CA SER A 76 32.93 -0.88 -23.78
C SER A 76 32.82 -1.21 -22.29
N ASP A 77 32.57 -0.20 -21.46
CA ASP A 77 32.45 -0.36 -20.00
C ASP A 77 31.25 -1.23 -19.64
N ALA A 78 30.08 -0.99 -20.25
CA ALA A 78 28.91 -1.85 -20.08
C ALA A 78 29.19 -3.29 -20.51
N ARG A 79 29.94 -3.50 -21.61
CA ARG A 79 30.25 -4.85 -22.14
C ARG A 79 31.15 -5.66 -21.21
N GLU A 80 32.18 -5.05 -20.63
CA GLU A 80 33.02 -5.74 -19.63
C GLU A 80 32.25 -6.04 -18.34
N GLU A 81 31.39 -5.13 -17.86
CA GLU A 81 30.56 -5.38 -16.67
C GLU A 81 29.55 -6.53 -16.91
N MET A 82 28.93 -6.62 -18.10
CA MET A 82 28.07 -7.76 -18.47
C MET A 82 28.85 -9.07 -18.60
N LYS A 83 30.08 -9.03 -19.13
CA LYS A 83 30.92 -10.22 -19.23
C LYS A 83 31.19 -10.82 -17.84
N GLY A 84 31.50 -9.97 -16.86
CA GLY A 84 31.62 -10.38 -15.47
C GLY A 84 30.33 -10.98 -14.89
N LEU A 85 29.17 -10.41 -15.22
CA LEU A 85 27.87 -10.97 -14.79
C LEU A 85 27.53 -12.31 -15.45
N VAL A 86 27.82 -12.50 -16.73
CA VAL A 86 27.60 -13.78 -17.44
C VAL A 86 28.55 -14.85 -16.92
N GLU A 87 29.82 -14.52 -16.65
CA GLU A 87 30.76 -15.44 -16.00
C GLU A 87 30.29 -15.80 -14.57
N GLN A 88 29.75 -14.84 -13.82
CA GLN A 88 29.21 -15.07 -12.48
C GLN A 88 27.94 -15.95 -12.48
N ASP A 89 27.04 -15.78 -13.46
CA ASP A 89 25.82 -16.59 -13.57
C ASP A 89 26.11 -17.99 -14.15
N GLN A 90 27.13 -18.13 -15.02
CA GLN A 90 27.65 -19.45 -15.42
C GLN A 90 28.29 -20.19 -14.23
N VAL A 91 29.07 -19.51 -13.40
CA VAL A 91 29.62 -20.10 -12.16
C VAL A 91 28.49 -20.51 -11.21
N LYS A 92 27.48 -19.67 -11.04
CA LYS A 92 26.30 -20.00 -10.22
C LYS A 92 25.53 -21.21 -10.77
N THR A 93 25.32 -21.27 -12.08
CA THR A 93 24.66 -22.39 -12.75
C THR A 93 25.48 -23.68 -12.65
N GLN A 94 26.81 -23.63 -12.79
CA GLN A 94 27.67 -24.79 -12.57
C GLN A 94 27.67 -25.26 -11.11
N VAL A 95 27.69 -24.33 -10.14
CA VAL A 95 27.57 -24.66 -8.71
C VAL A 95 26.19 -25.27 -8.39
N GLU A 96 25.11 -24.79 -9.00
CA GLU A 96 23.76 -25.32 -8.81
C GLU A 96 23.52 -26.67 -9.53
N ILE A 97 24.26 -26.95 -10.61
CA ILE A 97 24.34 -28.27 -11.25
C ILE A 97 25.17 -29.25 -10.40
N VAL A 98 26.27 -28.81 -9.77
CA VAL A 98 27.14 -29.66 -8.93
C VAL A 98 26.54 -29.94 -7.54
N ILE A 99 25.63 -29.10 -7.04
CA ILE A 99 24.96 -29.28 -5.73
C ILE A 99 23.72 -30.21 -5.82
N LYS A 100 23.30 -30.62 -7.02
CA LYS A 100 22.25 -31.62 -7.22
C LYS A 100 22.86 -33.00 -7.48
N ASP A 101 23.06 -33.77 -6.41
CA ASP A 101 23.58 -35.14 -6.47
C ASP A 101 22.65 -36.10 -7.27
N PRO A 102 23.18 -37.16 -7.91
CA PRO A 102 22.50 -37.89 -8.97
C PRO A 102 21.75 -39.16 -8.53
N GLU A 103 21.23 -39.24 -7.29
CA GLU A 103 20.62 -40.49 -6.79
C GLU A 103 19.12 -40.67 -7.11
N ASP A 104 18.35 -39.59 -7.30
CA ASP A 104 16.88 -39.69 -7.50
C ASP A 104 16.45 -40.04 -8.95
N GLN A 105 17.37 -40.04 -9.92
CA GLN A 105 17.01 -40.27 -11.33
C GLN A 105 16.86 -41.75 -11.72
N LYS A 106 17.05 -42.69 -10.78
CA LYS A 106 17.17 -44.15 -11.09
C LYS A 106 15.97 -45.00 -10.68
N ALA A 107 14.87 -44.38 -10.25
CA ALA A 107 13.70 -45.06 -9.68
C ALA A 107 12.43 -45.03 -10.55
N MET A 108 12.49 -44.54 -11.80
CA MET A 108 11.29 -44.33 -12.64
C MET A 108 11.34 -44.92 -14.06
N ASP A 109 12.30 -45.81 -14.34
CA ASP A 109 12.31 -46.65 -15.54
C ASP A 109 12.50 -48.13 -15.13
N ILE A 110 11.39 -48.90 -15.18
CA ILE A 110 11.21 -50.36 -15.36
C ILE A 110 9.82 -50.70 -14.83
N ALA A 111 8.81 -50.67 -15.71
CA ALA A 111 7.46 -51.12 -15.41
C ALA A 111 6.67 -51.50 -16.68
N ASP A 112 7.23 -52.36 -17.53
CA ASP A 112 6.46 -53.11 -18.55
C ASP A 112 7.29 -54.31 -19.04
N GLY A 113 6.75 -55.54 -18.97
CA GLY A 113 7.43 -56.72 -19.55
C GLY A 113 7.22 -58.09 -18.89
N GLN A 114 6.08 -58.72 -19.20
CA GLN A 114 5.92 -60.18 -19.49
C GLN A 114 6.28 -61.29 -18.45
N ASN A 115 5.27 -62.14 -18.24
CA ASN A 115 5.30 -63.61 -18.19
C ASN A 115 6.17 -64.38 -17.16
N ASN A 116 5.48 -64.87 -16.12
CA ASN A 116 5.13 -66.28 -15.86
C ASN A 116 6.22 -67.37 -15.65
N THR A 117 5.82 -68.40 -14.88
CA THR A 117 6.46 -69.72 -14.59
C THR A 117 7.54 -69.85 -13.50
N ASP A 118 7.41 -70.98 -12.79
CA ASP A 118 8.25 -71.67 -11.79
C ASP A 118 8.56 -70.94 -10.45
N ARG A 119 8.22 -71.41 -9.22
CA ARG A 119 7.91 -72.72 -8.57
C ARG A 119 9.08 -73.28 -7.73
N GLU A 120 8.81 -73.45 -6.43
CA GLU A 120 9.62 -74.19 -5.41
C GLU A 120 11.01 -73.59 -5.05
N ALA A 121 11.52 -73.61 -3.79
CA ALA A 121 10.98 -74.02 -2.49
C ALA A 121 11.86 -73.55 -1.29
N PHE A 122 11.38 -73.84 -0.07
CA PHE A 122 12.10 -74.03 1.23
C PHE A 122 12.52 -72.86 2.16
N SER A 123 11.93 -72.94 3.37
CA SER A 123 12.41 -72.66 4.74
C SER A 123 12.94 -71.27 5.14
N THR A 124 12.37 -70.58 6.14
CA THR A 124 12.13 -70.89 7.59
C THR A 124 13.34 -70.62 8.49
N THR A 125 13.35 -69.45 9.15
CA THR A 125 14.01 -69.24 10.45
C THR A 125 13.29 -68.19 11.31
N GLU A 126 12.79 -68.66 12.46
CA GLU A 126 12.72 -68.06 13.81
C GLU A 126 13.59 -66.81 14.13
N LEU A 127 13.36 -65.96 15.15
CA LEU A 127 12.49 -65.99 16.36
C LEU A 127 12.36 -64.57 17.02
N THR A 128 11.28 -64.35 17.80
CA THR A 128 11.03 -63.39 18.93
C THR A 128 11.78 -62.05 19.15
N PRO A 129 11.08 -60.98 19.59
CA PRO A 129 11.68 -59.81 20.26
C PRO A 129 11.81 -59.98 21.79
N MET A 130 12.86 -59.41 22.39
CA MET A 130 13.08 -59.35 23.85
C MET A 130 12.65 -58.01 24.47
N SER A 131 12.39 -58.03 25.77
CA SER A 131 11.83 -56.94 26.58
C SER A 131 12.74 -56.53 27.75
N GLY A 132 12.47 -55.35 28.32
CA GLY A 132 12.83 -55.01 29.72
C GLY A 132 14.04 -54.08 29.91
N ILE A 133 14.26 -53.45 31.08
CA ILE A 133 13.46 -53.17 32.30
C ILE A 133 14.05 -51.83 32.89
N GLU A 134 13.42 -50.98 33.71
CA GLU A 134 13.30 -51.08 35.19
C GLU A 134 12.46 -49.92 35.82
N LYS A 135 12.11 -50.13 37.10
CA LYS A 135 11.27 -49.34 38.03
C LYS A 135 12.15 -48.89 39.24
N PRO A 136 11.78 -47.90 40.09
CA PRO A 136 10.80 -48.06 41.20
C PRO A 136 9.90 -46.80 41.41
N LEU A 137 8.73 -46.78 42.05
CA LEU A 137 8.08 -47.44 43.21
C LEU A 137 8.46 -46.92 44.62
N ILE A 138 7.61 -46.07 45.21
CA ILE A 138 7.35 -45.93 46.68
C ILE A 138 5.85 -45.61 46.91
N GLN A 139 5.35 -45.94 48.11
CA GLN A 139 3.96 -46.03 48.62
C GLN A 139 3.89 -45.35 50.03
N ASP A 140 2.77 -45.03 50.70
CA ASP A 140 1.33 -45.30 50.49
C ASP A 140 0.40 -44.41 51.40
N GLN A 141 -0.92 -44.43 51.14
CA GLN A 141 -2.11 -44.13 52.01
C GLN A 141 -2.42 -42.72 52.61
N GLY A 142 -3.72 -42.43 52.70
CA GLY A 142 -4.32 -41.38 53.56
C GLY A 142 -5.81 -41.10 53.22
N SER A 143 -6.75 -41.45 54.11
CA SER A 143 -8.20 -41.51 53.81
C SER A 143 -9.08 -40.38 54.39
N LEU A 144 -10.25 -40.21 53.75
CA LEU A 144 -11.54 -39.58 54.18
C LEU A 144 -11.95 -39.84 55.66
N PRO A 145 -12.90 -39.09 56.31
CA PRO A 145 -14.23 -38.78 55.74
C PRO A 145 -15.07 -37.53 56.19
N SER A 146 -16.09 -37.24 55.35
CA SER A 146 -17.49 -36.83 55.62
C SER A 146 -17.91 -35.71 56.60
N ASN A 147 -18.65 -34.71 56.07
CA ASN A 147 -19.96 -34.15 56.55
C ASN A 147 -20.28 -32.84 55.79
N SER A 148 -21.49 -32.28 55.73
CA SER A 148 -22.84 -32.84 55.42
C SER A 148 -23.81 -31.65 55.17
N LEU A 149 -24.81 -31.81 54.30
CA LEU A 149 -26.08 -31.03 54.20
C LEU A 149 -26.05 -29.48 54.15
N LEU A 150 -26.49 -28.90 53.02
CA LEU A 150 -27.85 -28.31 52.93
C LEU A 150 -28.22 -27.82 51.52
N ASN A 151 -29.48 -28.05 51.13
CA ASN A 151 -30.10 -27.48 49.92
C ASN A 151 -30.64 -26.07 50.21
N THR A 152 -30.45 -25.15 49.27
CA THR A 152 -31.38 -24.03 49.05
C THR A 152 -31.40 -23.66 47.57
N SER A 153 -32.49 -23.99 46.88
CA SER A 153 -32.81 -23.39 45.59
C SER A 153 -33.30 -21.97 45.83
N LEU A 154 -32.77 -21.00 45.08
CA LEU A 154 -33.37 -19.69 44.89
C LEU A 154 -33.22 -19.28 43.43
N GLN A 155 -34.35 -19.06 42.77
CA GLN A 155 -34.40 -18.47 41.44
C GLN A 155 -34.03 -16.99 41.56
N THR A 156 -32.97 -16.56 40.89
CA THR A 156 -32.66 -15.14 40.70
C THR A 156 -32.48 -14.85 39.22
N SER A 157 -33.38 -14.03 38.69
CA SER A 157 -33.39 -13.53 37.32
C SER A 157 -32.08 -12.82 36.99
N ALA A 158 -31.28 -13.38 36.08
CA ALA A 158 -30.06 -12.74 35.62
C ALA A 158 -30.38 -11.69 34.54
N SER A 159 -30.63 -10.44 34.97
CA SER A 159 -30.56 -9.29 34.08
C SER A 159 -29.09 -8.99 33.75
N THR A 160 -28.67 -9.26 32.52
CA THR A 160 -27.34 -8.88 32.00
C THR A 160 -27.23 -7.36 31.92
N PRO A 161 -26.28 -6.71 32.62
CA PRO A 161 -26.05 -5.28 32.46
C PRO A 161 -25.32 -5.00 31.14
N THR A 162 -25.86 -4.08 30.34
CA THR A 162 -25.28 -3.64 29.07
C THR A 162 -24.04 -2.76 29.29
N ILE A 163 -22.88 -3.37 29.52
CA ILE A 163 -21.58 -2.67 29.68
C ILE A 163 -20.76 -2.77 28.38
N GLU A 164 -21.33 -2.32 27.26
CA GLU A 164 -20.65 -2.30 25.95
C GLU A 164 -20.42 -0.88 25.38
N LYS A 165 -20.92 0.17 26.04
CA LYS A 165 -20.84 1.56 25.50
C LYS A 165 -19.72 2.45 26.02
N GLU A 166 -19.10 2.14 27.16
CA GLU A 166 -18.03 2.98 27.74
C GLU A 166 -16.61 2.41 27.55
N ALA A 167 -16.46 1.16 27.13
CA ALA A 167 -15.14 0.54 26.89
C ALA A 167 -14.45 0.96 25.57
N SER A 168 -15.13 1.76 24.73
CA SER A 168 -14.65 2.11 23.38
C SER A 168 -13.76 3.37 23.32
N GLU A 169 -13.60 4.10 24.44
CA GLU A 169 -12.91 5.41 24.49
C GLU A 169 -11.48 5.32 25.07
N ILE A 170 -10.81 4.16 24.96
CA ILE A 170 -9.51 3.89 25.62
C ILE A 170 -8.36 3.59 24.65
N VAL A 171 -8.37 4.22 23.46
CA VAL A 171 -7.21 4.25 22.56
C VAL A 171 -6.76 5.71 22.40
N PRO A 172 -5.64 6.14 23.00
CA PRO A 172 -5.19 7.53 22.91
C PRO A 172 -4.82 7.87 21.45
N PRO A 173 -5.44 8.90 20.83
CA PRO A 173 -5.27 9.18 19.40
C PRO A 173 -3.83 9.59 19.00
N ALA A 174 -2.99 9.95 19.97
CA ALA A 174 -1.64 10.45 19.76
C ALA A 174 -0.65 9.43 19.13
N LEU A 175 -0.97 8.13 19.13
CA LEU A 175 -0.02 7.07 18.75
C LEU A 175 -0.36 6.39 17.41
N LEU A 176 -1.54 6.67 16.85
CA LEU A 176 -1.91 6.25 15.50
C LEU A 176 -1.04 6.89 14.39
N PRO A 177 -0.60 8.16 14.51
CA PRO A 177 0.36 8.73 13.58
C PRO A 177 1.65 7.92 13.52
N LEU A 178 2.17 7.42 14.65
CA LEU A 178 3.39 6.59 14.68
C LEU A 178 3.21 5.23 14.00
N ILE A 179 2.06 4.58 14.21
CA ILE A 179 1.71 3.31 13.55
C ILE A 179 1.69 3.51 12.03
N LEU A 180 0.99 4.54 11.55
CA LEU A 180 0.96 4.84 10.13
C LEU A 180 2.27 5.38 9.59
N GLU A 181 3.06 6.10 10.37
CA GLU A 181 4.38 6.51 9.95
C GLU A 181 5.29 5.28 9.80
N SER A 182 5.12 4.24 10.61
CA SER A 182 5.84 2.97 10.43
C SER A 182 5.39 2.19 9.19
N LEU A 183 4.09 2.24 8.84
CA LEU A 183 3.54 1.62 7.62
C LEU A 183 3.86 2.42 6.34
N ALA A 184 3.87 3.76 6.43
CA ALA A 184 4.18 4.68 5.33
C ALA A 184 5.69 4.90 5.14
N ARG A 185 6.52 4.54 6.13
CA ARG A 185 7.97 4.30 5.95
C ARG A 185 8.20 2.96 5.22
N SER A 186 7.65 2.88 4.01
CA SER A 186 8.21 2.02 2.96
C SER A 186 9.70 2.36 2.80
N PRO A 187 10.60 1.41 2.50
CA PRO A 187 12.04 1.64 2.39
C PRO A 187 12.44 2.39 1.10
N ALA A 188 11.84 3.57 0.87
CA ALA A 188 12.34 4.55 -0.07
C ALA A 188 13.62 5.20 0.50
N PRO A 189 14.65 5.48 -0.33
CA PRO A 189 15.94 5.96 0.16
C PRO A 189 15.81 7.30 0.90
N SER A 190 16.35 7.33 2.12
CA SER A 190 16.14 8.37 3.14
C SER A 190 16.56 9.80 2.74
N SER A 191 17.23 9.96 1.60
CA SER A 191 17.93 11.18 1.17
C SER A 191 17.20 12.00 0.09
N GLN A 192 16.04 11.56 -0.41
CA GLN A 192 15.27 12.27 -1.48
C GLN A 192 13.82 12.62 -1.08
N LEU A 193 13.44 12.41 0.18
CA LEU A 193 12.05 12.44 0.67
C LEU A 193 11.38 13.83 0.77
N SER A 194 12.05 14.93 0.41
CA SER A 194 11.40 16.24 0.22
C SER A 194 10.85 16.45 -1.19
N SER A 195 10.97 15.47 -2.09
CA SER A 195 10.36 15.52 -3.42
C SER A 195 8.83 15.48 -3.33
N PRO A 196 8.08 16.37 -4.04
CA PRO A 196 6.62 16.31 -4.06
C PRO A 196 6.08 14.98 -4.62
N VAL A 197 6.88 14.24 -5.39
CA VAL A 197 6.56 12.89 -5.87
C VAL A 197 6.47 11.89 -4.70
N ALA A 198 7.34 12.04 -3.68
CA ALA A 198 7.30 11.19 -2.50
C ALA A 198 6.05 11.46 -1.65
N THR A 199 5.66 12.74 -1.49
CA THR A 199 4.41 13.13 -0.84
C THR A 199 3.19 12.60 -1.59
N LEU A 200 3.18 12.70 -2.93
CA LEU A 200 2.12 12.13 -3.77
C LEU A 200 1.98 10.61 -3.61
N HIS A 201 3.08 9.87 -3.66
CA HIS A 201 3.08 8.42 -3.45
C HIS A 201 2.56 8.06 -2.04
N ARG A 202 2.98 8.82 -1.01
CA ARG A 202 2.52 8.66 0.37
C ARG A 202 1.02 8.95 0.52
N VAL A 203 0.51 10.01 -0.10
CA VAL A 203 -0.92 10.35 -0.16
C VAL A 203 -1.72 9.23 -0.86
N SER A 204 -1.24 8.69 -1.98
CA SER A 204 -1.87 7.56 -2.68
C SER A 204 -1.86 6.25 -1.87
N LEU A 205 -0.86 6.04 -1.02
CA LEU A 205 -0.81 4.89 -0.12
C LEU A 205 -1.76 5.06 1.07
N LEU A 206 -1.83 6.26 1.65
CA LEU A 206 -2.75 6.59 2.75
C LEU A 206 -4.22 6.49 2.29
N SER A 207 -4.57 6.97 1.10
CA SER A 207 -5.92 6.84 0.55
C SER A 207 -6.31 5.38 0.30
N THR A 208 -5.37 4.56 -0.18
CA THR A 208 -5.61 3.12 -0.39
C THR A 208 -5.82 2.40 0.95
N LEU A 209 -5.03 2.73 1.98
CA LEU A 209 -5.26 2.26 3.35
C LEU A 209 -6.61 2.74 3.94
N ALA A 210 -7.06 3.95 3.58
CA ALA A 210 -8.33 4.50 4.03
C ALA A 210 -9.55 3.86 3.34
N LEU A 211 -9.47 3.54 2.05
CA LEU A 211 -10.57 2.95 1.28
C LEU A 211 -10.63 1.42 1.36
N ALA A 212 -9.48 0.74 1.37
CA ALA A 212 -9.37 -0.71 1.26
C ALA A 212 -8.09 -1.24 1.93
N PRO A 213 -7.98 -1.19 3.29
CA PRO A 213 -6.77 -1.59 4.01
C PRO A 213 -6.34 -3.04 3.69
N GLU A 214 -7.30 -3.93 3.46
CA GLU A 214 -7.05 -5.34 3.10
C GLU A 214 -6.29 -5.51 1.77
N THR A 215 -6.40 -4.55 0.83
CA THR A 215 -5.73 -4.64 -0.49
C THR A 215 -4.27 -4.21 -0.48
N VAL A 216 -3.83 -3.54 0.60
CA VAL A 216 -2.42 -3.12 0.77
C VAL A 216 -1.58 -4.26 1.38
N LEU A 217 -2.24 -5.26 1.96
CA LEU A 217 -1.61 -6.41 2.57
C LEU A 217 -1.22 -7.45 1.52
N PRO A 218 -0.02 -8.04 1.58
CA PRO A 218 0.26 -9.24 0.79
C PRO A 218 -0.67 -10.38 1.26
N PRO A 219 -1.16 -11.22 0.34
CA PRO A 219 -2.14 -12.26 0.65
C PRO A 219 -1.63 -13.20 1.76
N GLY A 220 -2.50 -13.49 2.72
CA GLY A 220 -2.18 -14.34 3.88
C GLY A 220 -1.48 -13.62 5.05
N LYS A 221 -1.17 -12.30 4.96
CA LYS A 221 -0.70 -11.53 6.12
C LYS A 221 -1.79 -10.62 6.68
N ASN A 222 -2.11 -10.80 7.96
CA ASN A 222 -3.01 -9.92 8.70
C ASN A 222 -2.27 -8.65 9.17
N LEU A 223 -3.01 -7.54 9.34
CA LEU A 223 -2.47 -6.27 9.87
C LEU A 223 -1.70 -6.46 11.18
N THR A 224 -2.23 -7.28 12.10
CA THR A 224 -1.58 -7.64 13.37
C THR A 224 -0.20 -8.27 13.20
N SER A 225 0.02 -9.05 12.14
CA SER A 225 1.31 -9.71 11.85
C SER A 225 2.34 -8.72 11.29
N LEU A 226 1.93 -7.77 10.44
CA LEU A 226 2.83 -6.70 10.00
C LEU A 226 3.19 -5.74 11.14
N LEU A 227 2.25 -5.49 12.05
CA LEU A 227 2.40 -4.56 13.16
C LEU A 227 3.20 -5.13 14.35
N SER A 228 3.32 -6.46 14.47
CA SER A 228 4.16 -7.12 15.49
C SER A 228 5.60 -7.38 15.05
N GLN A 229 5.86 -7.53 13.74
CA GLN A 229 7.19 -7.82 13.18
C GLN A 229 8.30 -6.75 13.34
N PRO A 230 8.06 -5.42 13.45
CA PRO A 230 9.15 -4.45 13.32
C PRO A 230 10.15 -4.49 14.49
N ASN A 231 9.74 -4.92 15.68
CA ASN A 231 10.61 -4.90 16.86
C ASN A 231 11.67 -6.01 16.78
N GLU A 232 11.25 -7.26 16.51
CA GLU A 232 12.18 -8.38 16.32
C GLU A 232 13.16 -8.12 15.17
N ALA A 233 12.67 -7.59 14.04
CA ALA A 233 13.49 -7.29 12.89
C ALA A 233 14.55 -6.22 13.21
N LYS A 234 14.17 -5.13 13.90
CA LYS A 234 15.10 -4.10 14.38
C LYS A 234 16.13 -4.64 15.37
N GLU A 235 15.72 -5.48 16.32
CA GLU A 235 16.64 -6.04 17.32
C GLU A 235 17.63 -7.04 16.69
N LYS A 236 17.13 -7.96 15.84
CA LYS A 236 17.97 -8.89 15.06
C LYS A 236 18.95 -8.12 14.16
N LYS A 237 18.50 -7.02 13.53
CA LYS A 237 19.34 -6.12 12.73
C LYS A 237 20.39 -5.38 13.58
N ARG A 238 20.02 -4.82 14.74
CA ARG A 238 20.97 -4.22 15.72
C ARG A 238 22.06 -5.22 16.13
N LYS A 239 21.68 -6.44 16.55
CA LYS A 239 22.62 -7.49 16.95
C LYS A 239 23.57 -7.92 15.83
N ARG A 240 23.07 -8.02 14.59
CA ARG A 240 23.89 -8.28 13.39
C ARG A 240 24.87 -7.15 13.09
N LEU A 241 24.43 -5.89 13.19
CA LEU A 241 25.27 -4.72 12.97
C LEU A 241 26.39 -4.60 14.01
N SER A 242 26.09 -4.81 15.30
CA SER A 242 27.11 -4.80 16.36
C SER A 242 28.12 -5.93 16.20
N ALA A 243 27.68 -7.13 15.78
CA ALA A 243 28.59 -8.25 15.52
C ALA A 243 29.51 -7.96 14.31
N SER A 244 28.96 -7.51 13.18
CA SER A 244 29.76 -7.20 11.98
C SER A 244 30.76 -6.05 12.19
N LEU A 245 30.42 -5.07 13.02
CA LEU A 245 31.33 -3.98 13.41
C LEU A 245 32.48 -4.43 14.32
N ALA A 246 32.27 -5.47 15.15
CA ALA A 246 33.27 -5.97 16.08
C ALA A 246 34.22 -7.00 15.43
N ASP A 247 33.66 -7.87 14.59
CA ASP A 247 34.35 -9.06 14.07
C ASP A 247 34.97 -8.85 12.67
N GLY A 248 34.63 -7.74 12.01
CA GLY A 248 35.11 -7.41 10.65
C GLY A 248 34.62 -8.36 9.55
N THR A 249 33.91 -9.43 9.91
CA THR A 249 33.40 -10.45 9.01
C THR A 249 32.30 -9.88 8.09
N SER A 250 32.47 -10.20 6.79
CA SER A 250 31.69 -9.64 5.69
C SER A 250 30.33 -10.30 5.51
N GLY A 251 29.50 -10.27 6.57
CA GLY A 251 28.07 -10.48 6.40
C GLY A 251 27.46 -9.44 5.44
N PRO A 252 26.34 -9.74 4.76
CA PRO A 252 25.68 -8.83 3.83
C PRO A 252 24.95 -7.69 4.58
N VAL A 253 25.72 -6.81 5.20
CA VAL A 253 25.26 -5.52 5.72
C VAL A 253 25.13 -4.58 4.53
N THR A 254 23.97 -3.97 4.36
CA THR A 254 23.74 -3.00 3.28
C THR A 254 24.68 -1.81 3.42
N MET A 255 25.13 -1.24 2.29
CA MET A 255 26.06 -0.10 2.31
C MET A 255 25.46 1.08 3.10
N GLU A 256 24.17 1.31 2.97
CA GLU A 256 23.40 2.33 3.70
C GLU A 256 23.49 2.16 5.24
N GLU A 257 23.39 0.93 5.75
CA GLU A 257 23.52 0.66 7.18
C GLU A 257 24.93 0.95 7.69
N ARG A 258 25.95 0.58 6.91
CA ARG A 258 27.36 0.87 7.23
C ARG A 258 27.65 2.37 7.22
N VAL A 259 27.15 3.09 6.21
CA VAL A 259 27.27 4.56 6.12
C VAL A 259 26.51 5.22 7.28
N THR A 260 25.31 4.77 7.60
CA THR A 260 24.52 5.28 8.73
C THR A 260 25.23 5.06 10.07
N ALA A 261 25.82 3.88 10.28
CA ALA A 261 26.60 3.59 11.49
C ALA A 261 27.86 4.46 11.58
N MET A 262 28.56 4.66 10.46
CA MET A 262 29.75 5.53 10.38
C MET A 262 29.39 7.00 10.62
N MET A 263 28.28 7.49 10.05
CA MET A 263 27.77 8.85 10.28
C MET A 263 27.34 9.06 11.75
N LYS A 264 26.61 8.10 12.34
CA LYS A 264 26.25 8.15 13.77
C LYS A 264 27.50 8.18 14.64
N LYS A 265 28.50 7.34 14.37
CA LYS A 265 29.78 7.35 15.10
C LYS A 265 30.49 8.70 14.96
N ALA A 266 30.65 9.22 13.74
CA ALA A 266 31.29 10.51 13.49
C ALA A 266 30.56 11.68 14.18
N PHE A 267 29.23 11.64 14.25
CA PHE A 267 28.42 12.61 14.99
C PHE A 267 28.72 12.57 16.51
N TRP A 268 28.77 11.39 17.12
CA TRP A 268 29.10 11.25 18.54
C TRP A 268 30.55 11.59 18.86
N ASP A 269 31.50 11.23 18.00
CA ASP A 269 32.91 11.62 18.12
C ASP A 269 33.09 13.14 18.01
N ASP A 270 32.40 13.81 17.07
CA ASP A 270 32.37 15.28 16.94
C ASP A 270 31.67 15.95 18.14
N ALA A 271 30.56 15.39 18.63
CA ALA A 271 29.88 15.88 19.83
C ALA A 271 30.80 15.81 21.06
N ALA A 272 31.52 14.68 21.24
CA ALA A 272 32.53 14.53 22.29
C ALA A 272 33.63 15.58 22.14
N ASN A 273 34.23 15.73 20.95
CA ASN A 273 35.28 16.70 20.73
C ASN A 273 34.83 18.15 20.99
N LYS A 274 33.59 18.51 20.63
CA LYS A 274 33.04 19.84 20.87
C LYS A 274 32.74 20.12 22.34
N LEU A 275 32.21 19.16 23.09
CA LEU A 275 31.99 19.31 24.54
C LEU A 275 33.30 19.49 25.33
N HIS A 276 34.44 19.02 24.81
CA HIS A 276 35.76 19.27 25.40
C HIS A 276 36.37 20.64 25.07
N SER A 277 35.82 21.37 24.10
CA SER A 277 36.37 22.67 23.72
C SER A 277 35.93 23.75 24.71
N SER A 278 36.86 24.54 25.23
CA SER A 278 36.60 25.61 26.22
C SER A 278 35.94 26.88 25.65
N GLY A 279 35.40 26.81 24.42
CA GLY A 279 34.67 27.92 23.78
C GLY A 279 33.17 27.91 24.11
N PRO A 280 32.36 28.72 23.40
CA PRO A 280 30.90 28.67 23.49
C PRO A 280 30.25 27.47 22.76
N SER A 281 31.04 26.68 22.02
CA SER A 281 30.58 25.51 21.26
C SER A 281 29.86 24.42 22.09
N PRO A 282 30.25 24.10 23.34
CA PRO A 282 29.58 23.09 24.15
C PRO A 282 28.11 23.41 24.42
N ALA A 283 27.77 24.66 24.74
CA ALA A 283 26.40 25.04 25.08
C ALA A 283 25.43 24.85 23.89
N ILE A 284 25.85 25.26 22.69
CA ILE A 284 25.07 25.10 21.45
C ILE A 284 24.93 23.61 21.08
N ARG A 285 26.00 22.81 21.25
CA ARG A 285 25.95 21.36 21.00
C ARG A 285 25.06 20.66 22.04
N LEU A 286 25.14 21.04 23.32
CA LEU A 286 24.30 20.51 24.39
C LEU A 286 22.82 20.83 24.16
N SER A 287 22.46 22.07 23.77
CA SER A 287 21.07 22.43 23.49
C SER A 287 20.47 21.66 22.31
N LEU A 288 21.28 21.33 21.29
CA LEU A 288 20.85 20.44 20.22
C LEU A 288 20.58 19.03 20.74
N LEU A 289 21.50 18.46 21.53
CA LEU A 289 21.36 17.12 22.11
C LEU A 289 20.19 17.04 23.11
N GLN A 290 19.91 18.11 23.86
CA GLN A 290 18.73 18.25 24.70
C GLN A 290 17.43 18.34 23.88
N SER A 291 17.45 19.01 22.73
CA SER A 291 16.33 19.02 21.78
C SER A 291 16.08 17.62 21.22
N ASP A 292 17.12 16.92 20.76
CA ASP A 292 17.04 15.55 20.25
C ASP A 292 16.49 14.57 21.31
N LEU A 293 16.95 14.72 22.56
CA LEU A 293 16.48 13.93 23.70
C LEU A 293 15.04 14.31 24.11
N THR A 294 14.66 15.58 24.06
CA THR A 294 13.28 16.04 24.28
C THR A 294 12.32 15.49 23.23
N ASN A 295 12.70 15.55 21.96
CA ASN A 295 11.93 15.00 20.84
C ASN A 295 11.83 13.48 20.94
N THR A 296 12.92 12.80 21.28
CA THR A 296 12.94 11.33 21.44
C THR A 296 12.14 10.87 22.67
N LEU A 297 12.08 11.64 23.75
CA LEU A 297 11.24 11.35 24.93
C LEU A 297 9.79 11.79 24.79
N SER A 298 9.46 12.68 23.84
CA SER A 298 8.08 13.09 23.59
C SER A 298 7.19 11.87 23.29
N GLY A 299 6.08 11.73 24.01
CA GLY A 299 5.21 10.55 23.96
C GLY A 299 5.52 9.43 24.96
N LEU A 300 6.70 9.42 25.60
CA LEU A 300 6.99 8.57 26.77
C LEU A 300 6.77 9.34 28.09
N LEU A 301 7.17 10.60 28.12
CA LEU A 301 7.06 11.47 29.29
C LEU A 301 6.18 12.70 28.98
N PRO A 302 5.41 13.20 29.97
CA PRO A 302 4.71 14.47 29.85
C PRO A 302 5.65 15.64 29.52
N PRO A 303 5.23 16.60 28.68
CA PRO A 303 6.11 17.67 28.21
C PRO A 303 6.56 18.65 29.31
N HIS A 304 5.84 18.71 30.46
CA HIS A 304 6.32 19.46 31.62
C HIS A 304 7.51 18.76 32.29
N MET A 305 7.39 17.45 32.56
CA MET A 305 8.48 16.67 33.18
C MET A 305 9.79 16.73 32.38
N ILE A 306 9.71 16.74 31.04
CA ILE A 306 10.91 16.85 30.20
C ILE A 306 11.57 18.23 30.36
N LYS A 307 10.78 19.32 30.44
CA LYS A 307 11.29 20.68 30.67
C LYS A 307 11.89 20.83 32.07
N ASP A 308 11.30 20.20 33.08
CA ASP A 308 11.78 20.23 34.46
C ASP A 308 13.11 19.45 34.61
N LEU A 309 13.29 18.36 33.85
CA LEU A 309 14.52 17.56 33.82
C LEU A 309 15.66 18.25 33.05
N PHE A 310 15.34 18.98 31.98
CA PHE A 310 16.32 19.64 31.10
C PHE A 310 15.98 21.13 30.95
N PRO A 311 16.24 21.95 31.98
CA PRO A 311 16.13 23.40 31.85
C PRO A 311 17.04 23.87 30.72
N VAL A 312 16.51 24.77 29.88
CA VAL A 312 17.27 25.35 28.76
C VAL A 312 18.47 26.10 29.34
N PRO A 313 19.71 25.75 28.96
CA PRO A 313 20.89 26.42 29.50
C PRO A 313 20.89 27.89 29.09
N GLU A 314 21.00 28.80 30.07
CA GLU A 314 21.09 30.22 29.79
C GLU A 314 22.33 30.54 28.94
N PRO A 315 22.22 31.41 27.92
CA PRO A 315 23.30 31.68 27.00
C PRO A 315 24.49 32.33 27.72
N GLY A 316 25.59 31.58 27.83
CA GLY A 316 26.82 32.01 28.52
C GLY A 316 27.14 31.25 29.80
N VAL A 317 26.22 30.43 30.32
CA VAL A 317 26.51 29.54 31.46
C VAL A 317 27.37 28.37 30.98
N ALA A 318 28.49 28.11 31.66
CA ALA A 318 29.36 26.99 31.37
C ALA A 318 28.65 25.65 31.66
N TRP A 319 28.87 24.64 30.82
CA TRP A 319 28.28 23.32 30.98
C TRP A 319 28.75 22.64 32.28
N ASP A 320 27.83 22.46 33.23
CA ASP A 320 28.08 21.66 34.43
C ASP A 320 27.75 20.17 34.15
N ARG A 321 28.83 19.37 34.06
CA ARG A 321 28.75 17.92 33.88
C ARG A 321 28.03 17.21 35.02
N ALA A 322 28.19 17.65 36.27
CA ALA A 322 27.59 17.01 37.43
C ALA A 322 26.06 17.22 37.45
N VAL A 323 25.61 18.45 37.15
CA VAL A 323 24.16 18.75 37.02
C VAL A 323 23.55 17.96 35.87
N PHE A 324 24.21 17.89 34.70
CA PHE A 324 23.71 17.12 33.57
C PHE A 324 23.67 15.60 33.84
N SER A 325 24.70 15.04 34.48
CA SER A 325 24.69 13.65 34.93
C SER A 325 23.55 13.38 35.92
N GLN A 326 23.31 14.29 36.88
CA GLN A 326 22.21 14.15 37.84
C GLN A 326 20.83 14.22 37.15
N ALA A 327 20.67 15.05 36.12
CA ALA A 327 19.48 15.08 35.28
C ALA A 327 19.28 13.73 34.53
N LEU A 328 20.35 13.13 34.00
CA LEU A 328 20.30 11.79 33.38
C LEU A 328 19.95 10.68 34.39
N VAL A 329 20.49 10.70 35.61
CA VAL A 329 20.08 9.78 36.70
C VAL A 329 18.58 9.93 36.99
N THR A 330 18.12 11.17 37.10
CA THR A 330 16.71 11.46 37.41
C THR A 330 15.80 11.01 36.27
N LEU A 331 16.19 11.23 35.01
CA LEU A 331 15.50 10.70 33.84
C LEU A 331 15.46 9.17 33.83
N LEU A 332 16.59 8.49 34.07
CA LEU A 332 16.65 7.02 34.14
C LEU A 332 15.79 6.46 35.30
N ASN A 333 15.55 7.22 36.36
CA ASN A 333 14.60 6.88 37.42
C ASN A 333 13.15 7.05 36.95
N GLN A 334 12.82 8.14 36.26
CA GLN A 334 11.48 8.36 35.69
C GLN A 334 11.13 7.35 34.59
N LEU A 335 12.09 6.96 33.75
CA LEU A 335 11.89 5.89 32.76
C LEU A 335 11.61 4.55 33.45
N ALA A 336 12.41 4.13 34.43
CA ALA A 336 12.17 2.87 35.16
C ALA A 336 10.79 2.81 35.84
N GLN A 337 10.29 3.93 36.37
CA GLN A 337 8.94 4.00 36.96
C GLN A 337 7.80 3.86 35.93
N ARG A 338 8.11 3.95 34.64
CA ARG A 338 7.15 3.86 33.51
C ARG A 338 7.40 2.65 32.60
N CYS A 339 8.56 2.01 32.70
CA CYS A 339 8.92 0.81 31.96
C CYS A 339 8.12 -0.41 32.42
N ALA A 340 7.97 -1.38 31.52
CA ALA A 340 7.78 -2.76 31.91
C ALA A 340 9.12 -3.34 32.43
N PRO A 341 9.11 -4.31 33.39
CA PRO A 341 10.33 -4.87 33.97
C PRO A 341 11.36 -5.43 32.98
N ALA A 342 10.94 -5.75 31.76
CA ALA A 342 11.79 -6.25 30.68
C ALA A 342 12.96 -5.31 30.27
N ARG A 343 12.92 -4.03 30.64
CA ARG A 343 13.99 -3.04 30.32
C ARG A 343 14.83 -2.61 31.53
N ASP A 344 14.55 -3.13 32.72
CA ASP A 344 15.26 -2.70 33.94
C ASP A 344 16.76 -3.01 33.89
N ASP A 345 17.15 -4.14 33.29
CA ASP A 345 18.56 -4.50 33.06
C ASP A 345 19.31 -3.47 32.20
N GLU A 346 18.66 -2.92 31.17
CA GLU A 346 19.26 -1.89 30.30
C GLU A 346 19.43 -0.58 31.10
N ILE A 347 18.42 -0.20 31.88
CA ILE A 347 18.47 0.99 32.74
C ILE A 347 19.55 0.86 33.82
N GLN A 348 19.67 -0.31 34.46
CA GLN A 348 20.70 -0.56 35.48
C GLN A 348 22.11 -0.49 34.89
N LYS A 349 22.33 -0.99 33.66
CA LYS A 349 23.61 -0.84 32.93
C LYS A 349 23.92 0.63 32.64
N LEU A 350 22.94 1.43 32.21
CA LEU A 350 23.14 2.87 31.98
C LEU A 350 23.43 3.62 33.28
N ARG A 351 22.77 3.26 34.39
CA ARG A 351 23.05 3.85 35.71
C ARG A 351 24.45 3.49 36.23
N SER A 352 24.91 2.24 36.07
CA SER A 352 26.25 1.84 36.55
C SER A 352 27.38 2.46 35.72
N LEU A 353 27.17 2.63 34.40
CA LEU A 353 28.07 3.42 33.55
C LEU A 353 28.11 4.90 33.96
N LEU A 354 26.98 5.48 34.35
CA LEU A 354 26.93 6.87 34.79
C LEU A 354 27.57 7.07 36.17
N ALA A 355 27.39 6.12 37.09
CA ALA A 355 28.01 6.13 38.42
C ALA A 355 29.54 6.05 38.35
N SER A 356 30.10 5.18 37.50
CA SER A 356 31.56 5.09 37.33
C SER A 356 32.18 6.36 36.74
N ALA A 357 31.41 7.15 35.96
CA ALA A 357 31.81 8.47 35.46
C ALA A 357 31.65 9.62 36.48
N THR A 358 30.87 9.44 37.55
CA THR A 358 30.77 10.41 38.66
C THR A 358 31.79 10.15 39.76
N ASP A 359 32.15 8.89 40.00
CA ASP A 359 33.09 8.49 41.06
C ASP A 359 34.55 8.81 40.71
N SER A 360 34.87 9.03 39.43
CA SER A 360 36.18 9.53 39.02
C SER A 360 36.41 10.93 39.60
N LYS A 361 37.37 11.03 40.54
CA LYS A 361 37.78 12.27 41.22
C LYS A 361 37.90 13.42 40.20
N PRO A 362 37.33 14.62 40.45
CA PRO A 362 37.22 15.68 39.46
C PRO A 362 38.59 16.33 39.16
N SER A 363 39.41 15.63 38.37
CA SER A 363 40.49 16.22 37.60
C SER A 363 39.89 17.07 36.47
N SER A 364 40.50 18.22 36.23
CA SER A 364 40.03 19.16 35.21
C SER A 364 40.05 18.53 33.82
N PHE A 365 38.87 18.43 33.19
CA PHE A 365 38.66 17.95 31.82
C PHE A 365 39.12 16.51 31.54
N ASP A 366 38.74 15.55 32.40
CA ASP A 366 38.77 14.14 32.01
C ASP A 366 37.91 13.90 30.75
N LYS A 367 38.57 13.43 29.68
CA LYS A 367 37.94 13.17 28.39
C LYS A 367 37.04 11.93 28.40
N ASP A 368 37.36 10.97 29.24
CA ASP A 368 36.67 9.68 29.20
C ASP A 368 35.35 9.73 29.97
N ALA A 369 35.28 10.44 31.10
CA ALA A 369 34.00 10.75 31.76
C ALA A 369 32.98 11.46 30.83
N THR A 370 33.39 12.41 29.99
CA THR A 370 32.48 13.05 29.01
C THR A 370 32.01 12.08 27.93
N LYS A 371 32.89 11.20 27.43
CA LYS A 371 32.49 10.13 26.49
C LYS A 371 31.49 9.19 27.15
N THR A 372 31.67 8.84 28.42
CA THR A 372 30.74 7.98 29.15
C THR A 372 29.38 8.66 29.33
N VAL A 373 29.33 9.95 29.65
CA VAL A 373 28.07 10.73 29.71
C VAL A 373 27.36 10.75 28.35
N LEU A 374 28.09 10.95 27.24
CA LEU A 374 27.52 10.86 25.89
C LEU A 374 27.05 9.46 25.53
N ALA A 375 27.80 8.42 25.90
CA ALA A 375 27.41 7.02 25.69
C ALA A 375 26.15 6.65 26.48
N VAL A 376 26.00 7.15 27.71
CA VAL A 376 24.77 7.00 28.49
C VAL A 376 23.62 7.75 27.83
N MET A 377 23.83 8.96 27.31
CA MET A 377 22.80 9.72 26.62
C MET A 377 22.38 9.06 25.29
N GLN A 378 23.32 8.50 24.52
CA GLN A 378 23.03 7.66 23.36
C GLN A 378 22.22 6.43 23.76
N GLY A 379 22.60 5.75 24.86
CA GLY A 379 21.86 4.62 25.40
C GLY A 379 20.44 4.98 25.85
N VAL A 380 20.23 6.18 26.38
CA VAL A 380 18.90 6.72 26.72
C VAL A 380 18.05 6.96 25.46
N LEU A 381 18.63 7.51 24.39
CA LEU A 381 17.92 7.67 23.11
C LEU A 381 17.54 6.31 22.52
N ASP A 382 18.48 5.36 22.50
CA ASP A 382 18.27 4.00 22.01
C ASP A 382 17.21 3.23 22.83
N LEU A 383 17.22 3.39 24.16
CA LEU A 383 16.21 2.85 25.07
C LEU A 383 14.83 3.51 24.87
N ALA A 384 14.77 4.83 24.67
CA ALA A 384 13.52 5.53 24.42
C ALA A 384 12.88 5.11 23.08
N GLU A 385 13.67 4.85 22.04
CA GLU A 385 13.17 4.22 20.81
C GLU A 385 12.59 2.81 21.07
N LEU A 386 13.26 1.99 21.88
CA LEU A 386 12.78 0.65 22.25
C LEU A 386 11.49 0.73 23.07
N MET A 387 11.43 1.59 24.09
CA MET A 387 10.23 1.81 24.90
C MET A 387 9.04 2.32 24.08
N LYS A 388 9.27 3.18 23.09
CA LYS A 388 8.23 3.60 22.13
C LYS A 388 7.72 2.41 21.32
N SER A 389 8.64 1.58 20.81
CA SER A 389 8.30 0.33 20.11
C SER A 389 7.47 -0.60 21.01
N ASP A 390 7.91 -0.84 22.25
CA ASP A 390 7.23 -1.71 23.22
C ASP A 390 5.83 -1.16 23.57
N LEU A 391 5.69 0.16 23.79
CA LEU A 391 4.41 0.83 24.05
C LEU A 391 3.45 0.70 22.85
N THR A 392 3.94 0.92 21.63
CA THR A 392 3.10 0.73 20.42
C THR A 392 2.66 -0.71 20.27
N SER A 393 3.55 -1.69 20.50
CA SER A 393 3.19 -3.11 20.44
C SER A 393 2.20 -3.51 21.53
N PHE A 394 2.33 -3.00 22.75
CA PHE A 394 1.36 -3.24 23.83
C PHE A 394 -0.02 -2.68 23.49
N GLN A 395 -0.09 -1.47 22.94
CA GLN A 395 -1.37 -0.87 22.51
C GLN A 395 -1.98 -1.61 21.33
N LEU A 396 -1.17 -2.04 20.36
CA LEU A 396 -1.61 -2.88 19.25
C LEU A 396 -2.17 -4.23 19.70
N LEU A 397 -1.67 -4.80 20.80
CA LEU A 397 -2.22 -6.00 21.44
C LEU A 397 -3.49 -5.72 22.26
N ALA A 398 -3.66 -4.49 22.76
CA ALA A 398 -4.86 -4.07 23.49
C ALA A 398 -6.05 -3.72 22.57
N VAL A 399 -5.78 -3.29 21.32
CA VAL A 399 -6.83 -3.02 20.33
C VAL A 399 -7.41 -4.34 19.80
N PRO A 400 -8.73 -4.58 19.88
CA PRO A 400 -9.33 -5.80 19.35
C PRO A 400 -9.18 -5.83 17.82
N PRO A 401 -8.96 -7.01 17.21
CA PRO A 401 -8.61 -7.12 15.79
C PRO A 401 -9.69 -6.56 14.84
N SER A 402 -10.96 -6.54 15.27
CA SER A 402 -12.08 -5.91 14.55
C SER A 402 -12.02 -4.39 14.51
N ALA A 403 -11.37 -3.73 15.47
CA ALA A 403 -11.20 -2.28 15.51
C ALA A 403 -9.97 -1.78 14.73
N ILE A 404 -8.97 -2.64 14.47
CA ILE A 404 -7.74 -2.25 13.76
C ILE A 404 -8.04 -1.62 12.39
N PRO A 405 -8.95 -2.17 11.54
CA PRO A 405 -9.27 -1.54 10.26
C PRO A 405 -9.90 -0.15 10.40
N SER A 406 -10.81 0.07 11.35
CA SER A 406 -11.42 1.40 11.54
C SER A 406 -10.40 2.42 12.05
N LEU A 407 -9.52 1.99 12.96
CA LEU A 407 -8.43 2.79 13.53
C LEU A 407 -7.42 3.23 12.46
N ILE A 408 -7.02 2.30 11.58
CA ILE A 408 -6.12 2.57 10.45
C ILE A 408 -6.77 3.51 9.45
N ARG A 409 -8.05 3.33 9.11
CA ARG A 409 -8.76 4.26 8.21
C ARG A 409 -8.81 5.67 8.78
N ALA A 410 -9.25 5.85 10.03
CA ALA A 410 -9.35 7.17 10.67
C ALA A 410 -7.99 7.90 10.74
N ALA A 411 -6.93 7.17 11.06
CA ALA A 411 -5.58 7.71 11.09
C ALA A 411 -5.06 8.01 9.67
N ALA A 412 -5.39 7.18 8.67
CA ALA A 412 -4.89 7.35 7.30
C ALA A 412 -5.52 8.58 6.66
N GLN A 413 -6.83 8.74 6.85
CA GLN A 413 -7.59 9.95 6.53
C GLN A 413 -6.97 11.22 7.16
N THR A 414 -6.64 11.18 8.46
CA THR A 414 -6.07 12.32 9.19
C THR A 414 -4.69 12.70 8.64
N ASN A 415 -3.82 11.70 8.40
CA ASN A 415 -2.51 11.91 7.83
C ASN A 415 -2.60 12.41 6.38
N GLU A 416 -3.42 11.79 5.53
CA GLU A 416 -3.59 12.17 4.12
C GLU A 416 -4.05 13.63 3.99
N ARG A 417 -5.03 14.05 4.79
CA ARG A 417 -5.46 15.45 4.87
C ARG A 417 -4.30 16.38 5.24
N THR A 418 -3.49 15.99 6.22
CA THR A 418 -2.35 16.80 6.70
C THR A 418 -1.26 16.94 5.62
N GLU A 419 -0.94 15.85 4.93
CA GLU A 419 0.00 15.84 3.80
C GLU A 419 -0.52 16.73 2.65
N ILE A 420 -1.80 16.61 2.28
CA ILE A 420 -2.42 17.44 1.22
C ILE A 420 -2.45 18.93 1.61
N ILE A 421 -2.76 19.27 2.85
CA ILE A 421 -2.72 20.66 3.36
C ILE A 421 -1.28 21.21 3.36
N SER A 422 -0.26 20.35 3.53
CA SER A 422 1.14 20.76 3.41
C SER A 422 1.55 21.12 1.97
N LEU A 423 0.90 20.50 0.97
CA LEU A 423 1.11 20.80 -0.45
C LEU A 423 0.32 22.01 -0.94
N LEU A 424 -0.90 22.21 -0.43
CA LEU A 424 -1.78 23.31 -0.83
C LEU A 424 -2.54 23.90 0.36
N PRO A 425 -2.46 25.22 0.62
CA PRO A 425 -3.19 25.85 1.72
C PRO A 425 -4.71 25.62 1.64
N LEU A 426 -5.34 25.40 2.79
CA LEU A 426 -6.75 25.02 2.90
C LEU A 426 -7.72 26.01 2.21
N ASP A 427 -7.40 27.30 2.22
CA ASP A 427 -8.22 28.32 1.54
C ASP A 427 -8.18 28.18 0.00
N GLN A 428 -7.04 27.77 -0.55
CA GLN A 428 -6.92 27.47 -1.98
C GLN A 428 -7.65 26.16 -2.34
N ILE A 429 -7.59 25.16 -1.46
CA ILE A 429 -8.39 23.92 -1.61
C ILE A 429 -9.90 24.26 -1.63
N ARG A 430 -10.37 25.11 -0.71
CA ARG A 430 -11.78 25.54 -0.67
C ARG A 430 -12.20 26.33 -1.91
N SER A 431 -11.38 27.30 -2.33
CA SER A 431 -11.66 28.13 -3.51
C SER A 431 -11.68 27.31 -4.81
N THR A 432 -10.69 26.42 -5.01
CA THR A 432 -10.63 25.56 -6.19
C THR A 432 -11.77 24.54 -6.22
N PHE A 433 -12.12 23.94 -5.06
CA PHE A 433 -13.26 23.02 -4.97
C PHE A 433 -14.59 23.72 -5.29
N SER A 434 -14.88 24.85 -4.66
CA SER A 434 -16.11 25.63 -4.90
C SER A 434 -16.24 26.11 -6.36
N THR A 435 -15.13 26.54 -6.97
CA THR A 435 -15.09 26.91 -8.39
C THR A 435 -15.37 25.71 -9.31
N TRP A 436 -14.84 24.53 -8.96
CA TRP A 436 -15.04 23.30 -9.72
C TRP A 436 -16.47 22.73 -9.59
N THR A 437 -17.06 22.76 -8.38
CA THR A 437 -18.44 22.28 -8.19
C THR A 437 -19.45 23.15 -8.94
N GLY A 438 -19.21 24.47 -8.96
CA GLY A 438 -20.12 25.44 -9.57
C GLY A 438 -21.52 25.38 -8.92
N PRO A 439 -22.61 25.50 -9.69
CA PRO A 439 -23.98 25.46 -9.17
C PRO A 439 -24.51 24.04 -8.89
N ASN A 440 -23.74 22.99 -9.20
CA ASN A 440 -24.17 21.60 -9.05
C ASN A 440 -23.68 21.02 -7.73
N THR A 441 -24.34 19.97 -7.24
CA THR A 441 -23.76 19.16 -6.17
C THR A 441 -22.47 18.53 -6.64
N TRP A 442 -21.46 18.51 -5.77
CA TRP A 442 -20.12 18.03 -6.09
C TRP A 442 -20.12 16.55 -6.57
N THR A 443 -21.10 15.75 -6.14
CA THR A 443 -21.29 14.37 -6.58
C THR A 443 -21.73 14.28 -8.05
N LYS A 444 -22.64 15.16 -8.51
CA LYS A 444 -23.01 15.26 -9.94
C LYS A 444 -21.82 15.70 -10.79
N THR A 445 -21.05 16.67 -10.31
CA THR A 445 -19.84 17.15 -11.00
C THR A 445 -18.77 16.05 -11.08
N LEU A 446 -18.54 15.31 -9.98
CA LEU A 446 -17.66 14.15 -9.97
C LEU A 446 -18.12 13.08 -10.96
N LEU A 447 -19.39 12.70 -10.92
CA LEU A 447 -19.94 11.70 -11.83
C LEU A 447 -19.77 12.12 -13.30
N LYS A 448 -20.08 13.38 -13.64
CA LYS A 448 -19.84 13.95 -14.97
C LYS A 448 -18.38 13.78 -15.41
N VAL A 449 -17.40 14.04 -14.53
CA VAL A 449 -15.97 13.88 -14.84
C VAL A 449 -15.62 12.40 -15.07
N ILE A 450 -16.05 11.48 -14.18
CA ILE A 450 -15.76 10.05 -14.30
C ILE A 450 -16.43 9.43 -15.54
N THR A 451 -17.62 9.88 -15.92
CA THR A 451 -18.34 9.43 -17.13
C THR A 451 -17.78 10.01 -18.43
N SER A 452 -16.77 10.89 -18.36
CA SER A 452 -16.16 11.47 -19.55
C SER A 452 -15.37 10.43 -20.35
N SER A 453 -15.28 10.66 -21.66
CA SER A 453 -14.32 10.00 -22.55
C SER A 453 -12.89 10.50 -22.36
N GLU A 454 -12.69 11.71 -21.81
CA GLU A 454 -11.35 12.22 -21.50
C GLU A 454 -10.83 11.57 -20.21
N PRO A 455 -9.56 11.10 -20.18
CA PRO A 455 -8.98 10.48 -19.00
C PRO A 455 -8.92 11.48 -17.85
N ILE A 456 -9.24 11.02 -16.65
CA ILE A 456 -9.18 11.83 -15.42
C ILE A 456 -7.79 12.46 -15.27
N ALA A 457 -7.75 13.80 -15.32
CA ALA A 457 -6.54 14.56 -15.14
C ALA A 457 -6.35 14.97 -13.67
N LEU A 458 -5.17 14.69 -13.12
CA LEU A 458 -4.78 15.19 -11.81
C LEU A 458 -4.66 16.74 -11.83
N PRO A 459 -4.93 17.42 -10.70
CA PRO A 459 -4.65 18.84 -10.59
C PRO A 459 -3.16 19.09 -10.79
N ALA A 460 -2.84 20.15 -11.53
CA ALA A 460 -1.48 20.66 -11.60
C ALA A 460 -1.12 21.21 -10.22
N LEU A 461 -0.49 20.39 -9.39
CA LEU A 461 0.04 20.84 -8.11
C LEU A 461 1.02 21.99 -8.36
N PRO A 462 1.04 23.02 -7.51
CA PRO A 462 2.06 24.05 -7.57
C PRO A 462 3.37 23.43 -7.08
N LEU A 463 4.08 22.75 -7.98
CA LEU A 463 5.49 22.44 -7.74
C LEU A 463 6.17 23.78 -7.43
N PRO A 464 7.04 23.85 -6.39
CA PRO A 464 7.89 25.01 -6.19
C PRO A 464 8.54 25.32 -7.55
N PRO A 465 8.52 26.58 -8.02
CA PRO A 465 9.05 26.90 -9.34
C PRO A 465 10.45 26.31 -9.39
N ALA A 466 10.62 25.30 -10.25
CA ALA A 466 11.90 24.64 -10.40
C ALA A 466 12.91 25.76 -10.61
N ILE A 467 14.07 25.66 -9.96
CA ILE A 467 15.10 26.71 -10.04
C ILE A 467 15.75 26.58 -11.43
N SER A 468 14.95 26.92 -12.43
CA SER A 468 15.25 26.99 -13.84
C SER A 468 16.30 28.07 -13.94
N SER A 469 17.53 27.59 -14.06
CA SER A 469 18.75 28.37 -14.07
C SER A 469 18.58 29.60 -14.96
N SER A 470 18.52 30.76 -14.32
CA SER A 470 18.36 32.07 -14.96
C SER A 470 19.54 32.36 -15.88
N SER A 471 19.49 31.90 -17.12
CA SER A 471 20.45 32.24 -18.19
C SER A 471 19.83 33.00 -19.36
N ALA A 472 18.50 33.19 -19.38
CA ALA A 472 17.78 33.97 -20.38
C ALA A 472 17.53 35.43 -19.93
N GLN A 473 18.57 36.11 -19.43
CA GLN A 473 18.58 37.58 -19.45
C GLN A 473 18.79 38.05 -20.90
N SER A 474 17.75 38.53 -21.57
CA SER A 474 17.78 39.64 -22.54
C SER A 474 16.56 39.62 -23.47
N SER A 475 15.56 40.45 -23.17
CA SER A 475 15.32 41.68 -23.95
C SER A 475 14.11 42.43 -23.41
N ASN A 476 14.21 43.77 -23.41
CA ASN A 476 13.20 44.65 -22.81
C ASN A 476 11.92 44.68 -23.65
N GLY A 477 10.78 44.35 -23.04
CA GLY A 477 9.45 44.56 -23.60
C GLY A 477 8.44 44.89 -22.50
N LEU A 478 8.19 46.19 -22.26
CA LEU A 478 7.18 46.65 -21.31
C LEU A 478 5.77 46.37 -21.84
N SER A 479 5.27 45.16 -21.60
CA SER A 479 3.90 44.76 -21.88
C SER A 479 3.26 44.27 -20.59
N SER A 480 2.50 45.15 -19.93
CA SER A 480 1.71 44.82 -18.73
C SER A 480 0.46 43.99 -19.09
N SER A 481 0.64 42.87 -19.77
CA SER A 481 -0.42 41.89 -19.96
C SER A 481 -0.58 41.07 -18.68
N GLU A 482 -1.61 41.39 -17.90
CA GLU A 482 -2.13 40.54 -16.83
C GLU A 482 -2.21 39.09 -17.33
N PRO A 483 -1.64 38.10 -16.61
CA PRO A 483 -1.57 36.73 -17.10
C PRO A 483 -2.98 36.15 -17.18
N ARG A 484 -3.53 36.14 -18.40
CA ARG A 484 -4.85 35.59 -18.72
C ARG A 484 -4.86 34.09 -18.42
N VAL A 485 -5.26 33.74 -17.21
CA VAL A 485 -5.42 32.36 -16.75
C VAL A 485 -6.33 31.65 -17.75
N ALA A 486 -5.78 30.66 -18.46
CA ALA A 486 -6.57 29.83 -19.35
C ALA A 486 -7.65 29.11 -18.52
N PRO A 487 -8.89 29.00 -19.01
CA PRO A 487 -9.92 28.26 -18.28
C PRO A 487 -9.43 26.84 -18.02
N ALA A 488 -9.48 26.40 -16.76
CA ALA A 488 -9.04 25.07 -16.38
C ALA A 488 -9.80 24.00 -17.20
N PRO A 489 -9.13 22.94 -17.69
CA PRO A 489 -9.81 21.92 -18.48
C PRO A 489 -10.90 21.25 -17.63
N ALA A 490 -12.06 21.01 -18.24
CA ALA A 490 -13.28 20.56 -17.55
C ALA A 490 -13.16 19.17 -16.87
N HIS A 491 -12.06 18.46 -17.12
CA HIS A 491 -11.76 17.10 -16.69
C HIS A 491 -10.68 17.03 -15.58
N GLN A 492 -10.22 18.20 -15.10
CA GLN A 492 -9.28 18.28 -13.98
C GLN A 492 -10.00 18.09 -12.65
N LEU A 493 -9.51 17.16 -11.83
CA LEU A 493 -10.02 16.95 -10.48
C LEU A 493 -9.47 17.98 -9.47
N PRO A 494 -10.28 18.41 -8.47
CA PRO A 494 -9.80 19.15 -7.32
C PRO A 494 -8.76 18.38 -6.50
N VAL A 495 -7.91 19.12 -5.78
CA VAL A 495 -6.81 18.57 -4.96
C VAL A 495 -7.28 17.60 -3.87
N ILE A 496 -8.52 17.73 -3.38
CA ILE A 496 -9.09 16.78 -2.41
C ILE A 496 -9.20 15.34 -2.96
N PHE A 497 -9.21 15.15 -4.28
CA PHE A 497 -9.30 13.83 -4.92
C PHE A 497 -7.93 13.22 -5.27
N VAL A 498 -6.81 13.89 -4.96
CA VAL A 498 -5.46 13.43 -5.34
C VAL A 498 -5.17 12.03 -4.80
N GLY A 499 -5.48 11.75 -3.53
CA GLY A 499 -5.28 10.41 -2.98
C GLY A 499 -6.19 9.35 -3.60
N VAL A 500 -7.48 9.65 -3.81
CA VAL A 500 -8.43 8.68 -4.40
C VAL A 500 -8.39 8.63 -5.93
N SER A 501 -7.48 9.35 -6.58
CA SER A 501 -7.38 9.48 -8.04
C SER A 501 -7.23 8.14 -8.77
N GLN A 502 -6.41 7.23 -8.26
CA GLN A 502 -6.26 5.87 -8.81
C GLN A 502 -7.57 5.08 -8.73
N THR A 503 -8.34 5.25 -7.65
CA THR A 503 -9.67 4.63 -7.51
C THR A 503 -10.65 5.24 -8.51
N LEU A 504 -10.65 6.57 -8.66
CA LEU A 504 -11.51 7.26 -9.63
C LEU A 504 -11.20 6.85 -11.09
N PHE A 505 -9.92 6.70 -11.45
CA PHE A 505 -9.51 6.18 -12.75
C PHE A 505 -9.99 4.73 -12.98
N ARG A 506 -9.85 3.85 -11.98
CA ARG A 506 -10.42 2.49 -12.06
C ARG A 506 -11.94 2.51 -12.22
N LEU A 507 -12.65 3.45 -11.59
CA LEU A 507 -14.11 3.60 -11.73
C LEU A 507 -14.53 4.15 -13.10
N GLN A 508 -13.74 5.05 -13.69
CA GLN A 508 -13.90 5.48 -15.09
C GLN A 508 -13.76 4.28 -16.04
N ASN A 509 -12.69 3.50 -15.87
CA ASN A 509 -12.46 2.29 -16.66
C ASN A 509 -13.57 1.24 -16.46
N GLN A 510 -14.08 1.06 -15.23
CA GLN A 510 -15.21 0.16 -14.94
C GLN A 510 -16.52 0.62 -15.59
N ILE A 511 -16.79 1.94 -15.61
CA ILE A 511 -17.94 2.51 -16.34
C ILE A 511 -17.80 2.24 -17.84
N GLN A 512 -16.62 2.46 -18.42
CA GLN A 512 -16.36 2.14 -19.82
C GLN A 512 -16.54 0.64 -20.11
N ALA A 513 -16.00 -0.26 -19.27
CA ALA A 513 -16.18 -1.70 -19.40
C ALA A 513 -17.65 -2.14 -19.33
N LEU A 514 -18.44 -1.55 -18.43
CA LEU A 514 -19.89 -1.78 -18.31
C LEU A 514 -20.63 -1.34 -19.59
N VAL A 515 -20.35 -0.13 -20.09
CA VAL A 515 -20.99 0.40 -21.30
C VAL A 515 -20.58 -0.41 -22.54
N ILE A 516 -19.28 -0.72 -22.71
CA ILE A 516 -18.78 -1.63 -23.76
C ILE A 516 -19.54 -2.96 -23.70
N THR A 517 -19.59 -3.60 -22.53
CA THR A 517 -20.24 -4.91 -22.40
C THR A 517 -21.73 -4.84 -22.74
N ALA A 518 -22.46 -3.84 -22.21
CA ALA A 518 -23.88 -3.63 -22.55
C ALA A 518 -24.10 -3.37 -24.05
N CYS A 519 -23.23 -2.58 -24.67
CA CYS A 519 -23.17 -2.34 -26.11
C CYS A 519 -22.99 -3.63 -26.92
N LEU A 520 -22.04 -4.49 -26.54
CA LEU A 520 -21.80 -5.79 -27.20
C LEU A 520 -22.96 -6.77 -26.99
N MET A 521 -23.55 -6.79 -25.79
CA MET A 521 -24.75 -7.59 -25.50
C MET A 521 -25.97 -7.15 -26.32
N ALA A 522 -26.05 -5.87 -26.71
CA ALA A 522 -27.09 -5.36 -27.60
C ALA A 522 -26.94 -5.79 -29.08
N LEU A 523 -25.74 -6.25 -29.48
CA LEU A 523 -25.49 -6.82 -30.81
C LEU A 523 -25.83 -8.31 -30.90
N LEU A 524 -25.93 -9.01 -29.76
CA LEU A 524 -26.26 -10.44 -29.72
C LEU A 524 -27.74 -10.68 -30.07
N PRO A 525 -28.07 -11.72 -30.86
CA PRO A 525 -29.45 -11.99 -31.25
C PRO A 525 -30.37 -12.19 -30.05
N ALA A 526 -31.52 -11.51 -30.05
CA ALA A 526 -32.55 -11.62 -29.02
C ALA A 526 -33.14 -13.04 -28.86
N SER A 527 -32.78 -13.99 -29.74
CA SER A 527 -33.01 -15.43 -29.58
C SER A 527 -32.57 -15.98 -28.21
N ASN A 528 -31.50 -15.42 -27.61
CA ASN A 528 -31.05 -15.79 -26.27
C ASN A 528 -31.90 -15.20 -25.13
N LYS A 529 -32.83 -14.28 -25.42
CA LYS A 529 -33.87 -13.85 -24.47
C LYS A 529 -35.02 -14.87 -24.47
N GLN A 530 -34.71 -16.11 -24.12
CA GLN A 530 -35.74 -17.10 -23.82
C GLN A 530 -36.63 -16.50 -22.71
N PRO A 531 -37.94 -16.28 -22.97
CA PRO A 531 -38.80 -15.67 -21.97
C PRO A 531 -38.77 -16.54 -20.71
N PRO A 532 -38.73 -15.94 -19.51
CA PRO A 532 -38.67 -16.71 -18.27
C PRO A 532 -39.84 -17.67 -18.26
N ALA A 533 -39.55 -18.98 -18.35
CA ALA A 533 -40.58 -20.00 -18.40
C ALA A 533 -41.48 -19.81 -17.17
N PRO A 534 -42.81 -19.73 -17.36
CA PRO A 534 -43.72 -19.40 -16.27
C PRO A 534 -43.50 -20.40 -15.15
N SER A 535 -43.16 -19.90 -13.95
CA SER A 535 -42.55 -20.68 -12.86
C SER A 535 -43.50 -21.64 -12.14
N GLY A 536 -44.52 -22.13 -12.85
CA GLY A 536 -45.54 -23.07 -12.40
C GLY A 536 -45.19 -24.52 -12.68
N SER A 537 -44.08 -25.01 -12.13
CA SER A 537 -43.84 -26.45 -11.97
C SER A 537 -42.87 -26.69 -10.81
N ALA A 538 -43.41 -27.09 -9.66
CA ALA A 538 -42.63 -27.36 -8.44
C ALA A 538 -41.96 -28.75 -8.46
N SER A 539 -41.34 -29.13 -9.59
CA SER A 539 -40.61 -30.39 -9.73
C SER A 539 -39.18 -30.22 -9.21
N ALA A 540 -39.01 -30.39 -7.90
CA ALA A 540 -37.73 -30.25 -7.21
C ALA A 540 -36.79 -31.44 -7.47
N SER A 541 -36.11 -31.48 -8.63
CA SER A 541 -34.89 -32.26 -8.85
C SER A 541 -34.31 -32.01 -10.25
N GLU A 542 -33.68 -30.86 -10.48
CA GLU A 542 -32.67 -30.73 -11.55
C GLU A 542 -31.71 -29.58 -11.23
N THR A 543 -30.41 -29.87 -11.25
CA THR A 543 -29.36 -28.86 -11.02
C THR A 543 -29.42 -27.80 -12.11
N PRO A 544 -29.49 -26.49 -11.78
CA PRO A 544 -29.66 -25.44 -12.77
C PRO A 544 -28.40 -25.32 -13.65
N SER A 545 -28.46 -25.93 -14.84
CA SER A 545 -27.42 -25.76 -15.85
C SER A 545 -27.29 -24.27 -16.22
N PRO A 546 -26.10 -23.65 -16.08
CA PRO A 546 -25.95 -22.23 -16.29
C PRO A 546 -26.17 -21.88 -17.77
N SER A 547 -27.20 -21.06 -18.03
CA SER A 547 -27.51 -20.59 -19.39
C SER A 547 -26.27 -19.97 -20.06
N PRO A 548 -25.93 -20.36 -21.31
CA PRO A 548 -24.70 -19.92 -21.96
C PRO A 548 -24.61 -18.40 -22.07
N ALA A 549 -25.74 -17.71 -22.31
CA ALA A 549 -25.82 -16.25 -22.37
C ALA A 549 -25.28 -15.55 -21.10
N ARG A 550 -25.54 -16.12 -19.92
CA ARG A 550 -25.03 -15.60 -18.64
C ARG A 550 -23.53 -15.81 -18.51
N SER A 551 -23.01 -16.92 -19.03
CA SER A 551 -21.57 -17.18 -19.06
C SER A 551 -20.82 -16.19 -19.95
N ILE A 552 -21.40 -15.77 -21.08
CA ILE A 552 -20.77 -14.84 -22.01
C ILE A 552 -20.71 -13.41 -21.44
N SER A 553 -21.79 -12.89 -20.88
CA SER A 553 -21.77 -11.53 -20.30
C SER A 553 -20.77 -11.42 -19.14
N ALA A 554 -20.69 -12.46 -18.29
CA ALA A 554 -19.66 -12.57 -17.26
C ALA A 554 -18.25 -12.61 -17.87
N LYS A 555 -17.97 -13.56 -18.77
CA LYS A 555 -16.65 -13.70 -19.42
C LYS A 555 -16.19 -12.42 -20.11
N THR A 556 -17.06 -11.76 -20.86
CA THR A 556 -16.71 -10.50 -21.57
C THR A 556 -16.42 -9.38 -20.58
N PHE A 557 -17.23 -9.24 -19.52
CA PHE A 557 -17.03 -8.23 -18.49
C PHE A 557 -15.75 -8.47 -17.70
N ASP A 558 -15.52 -9.71 -17.23
CA ASP A 558 -14.36 -10.09 -16.43
C ASP A 558 -13.05 -9.93 -17.25
N LEU A 559 -13.07 -10.31 -18.53
CA LEU A 559 -11.98 -10.13 -19.49
C LEU A 559 -11.64 -8.64 -19.68
N LEU A 560 -12.62 -7.80 -20.03
CA LEU A 560 -12.42 -6.36 -20.17
C LEU A 560 -11.95 -5.69 -18.86
N LEU A 561 -12.54 -6.07 -17.73
CA LEU A 561 -12.18 -5.49 -16.43
C LEU A 561 -10.77 -5.88 -16.00
N SER A 562 -10.33 -7.11 -16.30
CA SER A 562 -8.97 -7.57 -15.95
C SER A 562 -7.87 -6.80 -16.67
N ASP A 563 -8.04 -6.52 -17.96
CA ASP A 563 -7.09 -5.72 -18.77
C ASP A 563 -7.12 -4.24 -18.35
N LEU A 564 -8.32 -3.68 -18.14
CA LEU A 564 -8.51 -2.27 -17.79
C LEU A 564 -8.12 -1.89 -16.34
N VAL A 565 -8.10 -2.84 -15.40
CA VAL A 565 -7.77 -2.59 -13.98
C VAL A 565 -6.35 -3.06 -13.63
N THR A 566 -5.85 -4.11 -14.29
CA THR A 566 -4.52 -4.68 -14.06
C THR A 566 -3.72 -4.79 -15.37
N PRO A 567 -3.10 -3.69 -15.84
CA PRO A 567 -2.28 -3.67 -17.07
C PRO A 567 -0.93 -4.42 -16.94
N SER A 568 -0.81 -5.31 -15.95
CA SER A 568 0.40 -6.08 -15.60
C SER A 568 0.51 -7.40 -16.37
N SER A 569 -0.53 -7.78 -17.12
CA SER A 569 -0.48 -8.94 -18.01
C SER A 569 -0.15 -8.48 -19.43
N ALA A 570 0.88 -9.05 -20.04
CA ALA A 570 1.28 -8.76 -21.43
C ALA A 570 0.23 -9.19 -22.49
N ALA A 571 -0.86 -9.84 -22.06
CA ALA A 571 -2.00 -10.18 -22.91
C ALA A 571 -2.99 -9.00 -22.98
N HIS A 572 -2.64 -7.96 -23.76
CA HIS A 572 -3.61 -6.93 -24.16
C HIS A 572 -4.82 -7.57 -24.83
N THR A 573 -6.03 -7.21 -24.41
CA THR A 573 -7.25 -7.76 -25.00
C THR A 573 -7.41 -7.24 -26.42
N SER A 574 -7.18 -8.10 -27.42
CA SER A 574 -7.34 -7.67 -28.80
C SER A 574 -8.82 -7.61 -29.16
N LEU A 575 -9.19 -6.70 -30.07
CA LEU A 575 -10.56 -6.65 -30.61
C LEU A 575 -10.94 -7.99 -31.30
N SER A 576 -9.95 -8.72 -31.82
CA SER A 576 -10.08 -10.10 -32.30
C SER A 576 -10.52 -11.10 -31.22
N ASP A 577 -10.07 -10.96 -29.97
CA ASP A 577 -10.45 -11.86 -28.87
C ASP A 577 -11.90 -11.61 -28.45
N ILE A 578 -12.31 -10.34 -28.38
CA ILE A 578 -13.70 -9.94 -28.14
C ILE A 578 -14.60 -10.45 -29.28
N HIS A 579 -14.15 -10.33 -30.53
CA HIS A 579 -14.88 -10.86 -31.69
C HIS A 579 -14.99 -12.39 -31.64
N ALA A 580 -13.90 -13.11 -31.33
CA ALA A 580 -13.91 -14.56 -31.19
C ALA A 580 -14.81 -15.04 -30.04
N LEU A 581 -14.80 -14.34 -28.91
CA LEU A 581 -15.68 -14.61 -27.77
C LEU A 581 -17.16 -14.42 -28.16
N LEU A 582 -17.49 -13.35 -28.88
CA LEU A 582 -18.84 -13.15 -29.41
C LEU A 582 -19.23 -14.18 -30.47
N LEU A 583 -18.32 -14.58 -31.37
CA LEU A 583 -18.57 -15.68 -32.32
C LEU A 583 -18.88 -17.00 -31.58
N SER A 584 -18.17 -17.30 -30.49
CA SER A 584 -18.40 -18.50 -29.67
C SER A 584 -19.78 -18.54 -28.98
N SER A 585 -20.50 -17.42 -28.94
CA SER A 585 -21.86 -17.34 -28.39
C SER A 585 -22.97 -17.82 -29.34
N TYR A 586 -22.68 -17.92 -30.64
CA TYR A 586 -23.67 -18.34 -31.62
C TYR A 586 -23.82 -19.87 -31.59
N PRO A 587 -25.05 -20.42 -31.55
CA PRO A 587 -25.28 -21.86 -31.49
C PRO A 587 -24.85 -22.60 -32.77
N THR A 588 -24.68 -21.86 -33.87
CA THR A 588 -24.15 -22.32 -35.16
C THR A 588 -23.05 -21.36 -35.61
N PRO A 589 -21.94 -21.84 -36.19
CA PRO A 589 -20.88 -20.96 -36.70
C PRO A 589 -21.47 -19.99 -37.73
N PRO A 590 -21.36 -18.67 -37.53
CA PRO A 590 -22.02 -17.68 -38.38
C PRO A 590 -21.27 -17.52 -39.71
N ASP A 591 -22.02 -17.37 -40.80
CA ASP A 591 -21.49 -17.15 -42.15
C ASP A 591 -20.48 -16.00 -42.20
N GLU A 592 -19.49 -16.08 -43.09
CA GLU A 592 -18.42 -15.07 -43.24
C GLU A 592 -18.97 -13.63 -43.37
N LEU A 593 -20.08 -13.46 -44.11
CA LEU A 593 -20.76 -12.16 -44.24
C LEU A 593 -21.33 -11.66 -42.90
N THR A 594 -21.93 -12.54 -42.10
CA THR A 594 -22.43 -12.18 -40.77
C THR A 594 -21.30 -11.93 -39.77
N SER A 595 -20.20 -12.67 -39.86
CA SER A 595 -18.97 -12.45 -39.08
C SER A 595 -18.34 -11.08 -39.40
N LYS A 596 -18.27 -10.70 -40.69
CA LYS A 596 -17.80 -9.38 -41.15
C LYS A 596 -18.74 -8.24 -40.73
N ASN A 597 -20.05 -8.45 -40.81
CA ASN A 597 -21.05 -7.50 -40.33
C ASN A 597 -20.95 -7.30 -38.81
N LEU A 598 -20.70 -8.38 -38.05
CA LEU A 598 -20.48 -8.32 -36.60
C LEU A 598 -19.22 -7.51 -36.26
N ARG A 599 -18.09 -7.70 -36.97
CA ARG A 599 -16.89 -6.85 -36.79
C ARG A 599 -17.21 -5.37 -37.03
N SER A 600 -17.84 -5.06 -38.16
CA SER A 600 -18.25 -3.68 -38.49
C SER A 600 -19.19 -3.07 -37.46
N ALA A 601 -20.10 -3.87 -36.89
CA ALA A 601 -20.99 -3.43 -35.82
C ALA A 601 -20.23 -3.17 -34.51
N ILE A 602 -19.28 -4.03 -34.13
CA ILE A 602 -18.39 -3.84 -32.97
C ILE A 602 -17.55 -2.57 -33.16
N ASP A 603 -16.86 -2.42 -34.29
CA ASP A 603 -16.02 -1.26 -34.63
C ASP A 603 -16.79 0.08 -34.69
N ARG A 604 -18.11 0.03 -34.89
CA ARG A 604 -18.99 1.21 -34.82
C ARG A 604 -19.42 1.48 -33.38
N VAL A 605 -19.89 0.46 -32.68
CA VAL A 605 -20.49 0.55 -31.34
C VAL A 605 -19.46 0.83 -30.23
N LEU A 606 -18.18 0.50 -30.45
CA LEU A 606 -17.07 0.89 -29.57
C LEU A 606 -16.65 2.36 -29.71
N ARG A 607 -17.24 3.13 -30.63
CA ARG A 607 -16.95 4.57 -30.78
C ARG A 607 -17.77 5.38 -29.79
N THR A 608 -17.14 6.34 -29.15
CA THR A 608 -17.76 7.28 -28.20
C THR A 608 -18.85 8.14 -28.84
N GLU A 609 -18.85 8.28 -30.17
CA GLU A 609 -19.84 9.04 -30.95
C GLU A 609 -21.08 8.21 -31.35
N ASP A 610 -21.11 6.89 -31.13
CA ASP A 610 -22.28 6.07 -31.47
C ASP A 610 -23.47 6.43 -30.54
N PRO A 611 -24.68 6.66 -31.09
CA PRO A 611 -25.84 7.05 -30.28
C PRO A 611 -26.25 5.97 -29.25
N VAL A 612 -25.91 4.69 -29.49
CA VAL A 612 -26.15 3.61 -28.52
C VAL A 612 -25.23 3.75 -27.31
N TRP A 613 -23.95 4.09 -27.54
CA TRP A 613 -22.99 4.38 -26.48
C TRP A 613 -23.48 5.50 -25.57
N GLY A 614 -23.81 6.67 -26.15
CA GLY A 614 -24.28 7.83 -25.40
C GLY A 614 -25.58 7.56 -24.63
N LEU A 615 -26.50 6.79 -25.20
CA LEU A 615 -27.77 6.42 -24.57
C LEU A 615 -27.58 5.43 -23.40
N LEU A 616 -26.70 4.43 -23.53
CA LEU A 616 -26.42 3.50 -22.43
C LEU A 616 -25.63 4.17 -21.31
N LEU A 617 -24.61 4.97 -21.65
CA LEU A 617 -23.85 5.76 -20.68
C LEU A 617 -24.76 6.74 -19.93
N SER A 618 -25.65 7.45 -20.61
CA SER A 618 -26.62 8.36 -19.98
C SER A 618 -27.55 7.64 -18.99
N ARG A 619 -28.07 6.45 -19.36
CA ARG A 619 -28.92 5.64 -18.46
C ARG A 619 -28.16 5.15 -17.23
N LEU A 620 -26.93 4.66 -17.41
CA LEU A 620 -26.06 4.25 -16.31
C LEU A 620 -25.75 5.43 -15.38
N THR A 621 -25.41 6.59 -15.95
CA THR A 621 -25.15 7.83 -15.22
C THR A 621 -26.33 8.23 -14.35
N LEU A 622 -27.54 8.30 -14.92
CA LEU A 622 -28.76 8.65 -14.18
C LEU A 622 -29.08 7.64 -13.07
N ALA A 623 -28.89 6.34 -13.31
CA ALA A 623 -29.11 5.32 -12.30
C ALA A 623 -28.12 5.44 -11.13
N VAL A 624 -26.83 5.65 -11.43
CA VAL A 624 -25.78 5.86 -10.42
C VAL A 624 -26.01 7.17 -9.66
N GLU A 625 -26.43 8.25 -10.33
CA GLU A 625 -26.77 9.53 -9.73
C GLU A 625 -27.89 9.38 -8.69
N LEU A 626 -28.99 8.71 -9.04
CA LEU A 626 -30.11 8.40 -8.14
C LEU A 626 -29.69 7.58 -6.91
N CYS A 627 -28.68 6.71 -7.03
CA CYS A 627 -28.15 5.94 -5.90
C CYS A 627 -27.16 6.71 -5.03
N LEU A 628 -26.48 7.74 -5.57
CA LEU A 628 -25.51 8.56 -4.83
C LEU A 628 -26.13 9.77 -4.13
N GLU A 629 -27.27 10.26 -4.61
CA GLU A 629 -28.06 11.23 -3.85
C GLU A 629 -28.57 10.57 -2.56
N PRO A 630 -28.45 11.22 -1.39
CA PRO A 630 -29.12 10.73 -0.20
C PRO A 630 -30.63 10.66 -0.51
N PRO A 631 -31.36 9.63 -0.07
CA PRO A 631 -32.81 9.63 -0.20
C PRO A 631 -33.29 10.91 0.46
N LEU A 632 -33.86 11.83 -0.35
CA LEU A 632 -34.40 13.08 0.16
C LEU A 632 -35.30 12.68 1.32
N ALA A 633 -35.02 13.21 2.51
CA ALA A 633 -35.82 12.96 3.68
C ALA A 633 -37.16 13.66 3.45
N VAL A 634 -38.04 13.00 2.70
CA VAL A 634 -39.45 13.34 2.52
C VAL A 634 -40.08 13.08 3.88
N GLY A 635 -39.84 14.03 4.79
CA GLY A 635 -40.44 14.12 6.11
C GLY A 635 -41.92 14.42 5.93
N GLY A 636 -42.65 13.39 5.54
CA GLY A 636 -44.01 13.49 5.04
C GLY A 636 -44.64 12.11 5.08
N SER A 637 -45.74 12.00 5.82
CA SER A 637 -46.60 10.83 5.87
C SER A 637 -47.42 10.73 4.56
N SER A 638 -46.73 10.60 3.42
CA SER A 638 -47.36 10.43 2.11
C SER A 638 -47.51 8.94 1.81
N THR A 639 -48.70 8.44 2.12
CA THR A 639 -49.52 7.62 1.21
C THR A 639 -48.76 7.04 0.02
N GLY A 640 -48.49 5.72 0.07
CA GLY A 640 -47.73 5.03 -0.96
C GLY A 640 -48.26 5.31 -2.37
N LEU A 641 -47.39 5.84 -3.23
CA LEU A 641 -47.67 6.00 -4.65
C LEU A 641 -47.50 4.61 -5.28
N VAL A 642 -48.59 3.83 -5.22
CA VAL A 642 -48.60 2.42 -5.61
C VAL A 642 -48.35 2.30 -7.12
N SER A 643 -47.10 1.99 -7.50
CA SER A 643 -46.67 1.76 -8.89
C SER A 643 -47.30 0.51 -9.55
N ILE A 644 -48.25 -0.13 -8.87
CA ILE A 644 -49.00 -1.30 -9.34
C ILE A 644 -50.48 -1.02 -9.15
N MET A 645 -51.21 -0.79 -10.25
CA MET A 645 -52.67 -0.77 -10.23
C MET A 645 -53.23 -2.19 -9.99
N ARG A 646 -53.13 -2.67 -8.75
CA ARG A 646 -53.68 -3.96 -8.31
C ARG A 646 -55.19 -3.84 -8.14
N THR A 647 -55.93 -4.11 -9.20
CA THR A 647 -57.39 -4.24 -9.16
C THR A 647 -57.81 -5.47 -8.35
N GLY A 648 -58.25 -5.25 -7.10
CA GLY A 648 -59.26 -6.06 -6.42
C GLY A 648 -58.85 -7.44 -5.89
N ARG A 649 -58.32 -7.48 -4.66
CA ARG A 649 -58.84 -8.34 -3.56
C ARG A 649 -58.12 -8.00 -2.26
N GLU A 650 -58.89 -7.70 -1.21
CA GLU A 650 -58.35 -7.51 0.14
C GLU A 650 -57.79 -8.83 0.67
N VAL A 651 -56.55 -8.79 1.14
CA VAL A 651 -55.98 -9.83 2.00
C VAL A 651 -55.44 -9.11 3.23
N VAL A 652 -56.08 -9.37 4.37
CA VAL A 652 -55.63 -8.87 5.67
C VAL A 652 -54.32 -9.60 6.02
N GLN A 653 -53.20 -8.87 6.01
CA GLN A 653 -51.92 -9.39 6.51
C GLN A 653 -51.72 -8.96 7.97
N PRO A 654 -51.33 -9.88 8.87
CA PRO A 654 -51.14 -9.57 10.28
C PRO A 654 -49.86 -8.75 10.50
N SER A 655 -49.94 -7.81 11.44
CA SER A 655 -48.79 -7.07 11.95
C SER A 655 -47.89 -8.00 12.78
N GLY A 656 -46.66 -8.25 12.30
CA GLY A 656 -45.71 -9.14 12.96
C GLY A 656 -44.26 -8.77 12.67
N GLU A 657 -43.57 -8.34 13.72
CA GLU A 657 -42.11 -8.35 13.95
C GLU A 657 -41.17 -7.56 13.02
N ASN A 658 -40.49 -6.57 13.63
CA ASN A 658 -39.41 -5.80 13.02
C ASN A 658 -38.12 -6.63 12.88
N HIS A 659 -38.01 -7.43 11.82
CA HIS A 659 -36.76 -8.15 11.50
C HIS A 659 -36.00 -7.49 10.34
N VAL A 660 -34.83 -6.93 10.66
CA VAL A 660 -33.67 -6.61 9.79
C VAL A 660 -33.98 -6.28 8.32
N ARG A 661 -34.57 -5.10 8.07
CA ARG A 661 -34.86 -4.58 6.72
C ARG A 661 -33.63 -3.93 6.04
N SER A 662 -32.49 -4.61 6.03
CA SER A 662 -31.20 -4.05 5.55
C SER A 662 -30.64 -4.67 4.27
N GLU A 663 -31.19 -5.80 3.78
CA GLU A 663 -30.64 -6.50 2.60
C GLU A 663 -31.42 -6.28 1.30
N GLU A 664 -32.68 -5.82 1.37
CA GLU A 664 -33.42 -5.27 0.22
C GLU A 664 -32.98 -3.82 -0.08
N LYS A 665 -31.67 -3.58 -0.25
CA LYS A 665 -31.22 -2.44 -1.06
C LYS A 665 -31.71 -2.73 -2.49
N GLU A 666 -32.62 -1.90 -3.00
CA GLU A 666 -33.36 -2.13 -4.24
C GLU A 666 -32.46 -2.57 -5.40
N ARG A 667 -32.92 -3.56 -6.18
CA ARG A 667 -32.22 -3.97 -7.40
C ARG A 667 -32.24 -2.80 -8.38
N ILE A 668 -31.06 -2.30 -8.73
CA ILE A 668 -30.89 -1.18 -9.65
C ILE A 668 -31.09 -1.68 -11.10
N GLU A 669 -32.35 -1.81 -11.53
CA GLU A 669 -32.70 -2.31 -12.86
C GLU A 669 -32.48 -1.23 -13.94
N VAL A 670 -31.27 -1.20 -14.53
CA VAL A 670 -30.94 -0.24 -15.61
C VAL A 670 -31.22 -0.85 -16.99
N LYS A 671 -32.19 -0.30 -17.73
CA LYS A 671 -32.58 -0.77 -19.07
C LYS A 671 -31.41 -0.75 -20.06
N GLY A 672 -30.97 -1.93 -20.48
CA GLY A 672 -29.80 -2.13 -21.36
C GLY A 672 -28.61 -2.79 -20.65
N PHE A 673 -28.60 -2.82 -19.32
CA PHE A 673 -27.61 -3.52 -18.49
C PHE A 673 -28.22 -4.80 -17.91
N GLU A 674 -28.94 -5.54 -18.76
CA GLU A 674 -29.64 -6.77 -18.40
C GLU A 674 -28.64 -7.92 -18.26
N GLY A 675 -28.49 -8.46 -17.05
CA GLY A 675 -27.66 -9.65 -16.81
C GLY A 675 -26.84 -9.56 -15.52
N GLU A 676 -26.71 -10.70 -14.84
CA GLU A 676 -26.12 -10.81 -13.49
C GLU A 676 -24.72 -10.17 -13.36
N ALA A 677 -23.86 -10.29 -14.38
CA ALA A 677 -22.53 -9.69 -14.37
C ALA A 677 -22.57 -8.15 -14.46
N LEU A 678 -23.47 -7.59 -15.26
CA LEU A 678 -23.66 -6.14 -15.39
C LEU A 678 -24.33 -5.58 -14.12
N GLU A 679 -25.35 -6.25 -13.59
CA GLU A 679 -25.99 -5.89 -12.33
C GLU A 679 -24.99 -5.90 -11.16
N ARG A 680 -24.13 -6.92 -11.09
CA ARG A 680 -23.03 -7.01 -10.11
C ARG A 680 -22.02 -5.88 -10.30
N GLY A 681 -21.55 -5.66 -11.53
CA GLY A 681 -20.61 -4.58 -11.84
C GLY A 681 -21.17 -3.17 -11.56
N ILE A 682 -22.47 -2.94 -11.74
CA ILE A 682 -23.16 -1.70 -11.33
C ILE A 682 -23.21 -1.60 -9.81
N LYS A 683 -23.55 -2.67 -9.09
CA LYS A 683 -23.55 -2.69 -7.62
C LYS A 683 -22.16 -2.40 -7.04
N ASP A 684 -21.11 -2.96 -7.64
CA ASP A 684 -19.72 -2.75 -7.23
C ASP A 684 -19.24 -1.32 -7.56
N LEU A 685 -19.66 -0.76 -8.70
CA LEU A 685 -19.43 0.64 -9.07
C LEU A 685 -20.09 1.59 -8.07
N VAL A 686 -21.38 1.41 -7.78
CA VAL A 686 -22.13 2.23 -6.82
C VAL A 686 -21.52 2.10 -5.42
N GLY A 687 -21.24 0.90 -4.92
CA GLY A 687 -20.61 0.70 -3.62
C GLY A 687 -19.19 1.27 -3.53
N SER A 688 -18.48 1.42 -4.65
CA SER A 688 -17.17 2.07 -4.70
C SER A 688 -17.27 3.59 -4.76
N LEU A 689 -18.26 4.14 -5.47
CA LEU A 689 -18.57 5.57 -5.45
C LEU A 689 -19.16 6.01 -4.10
N GLU A 690 -19.98 5.19 -3.43
CA GLU A 690 -20.42 5.39 -2.04
C GLU A 690 -19.22 5.46 -1.08
N ARG A 691 -18.21 4.58 -1.24
CA ARG A 691 -16.98 4.61 -0.43
C ARG A 691 -16.14 5.86 -0.68
N VAL A 692 -15.93 6.25 -1.94
CA VAL A 692 -15.24 7.51 -2.26
C VAL A 692 -16.02 8.71 -1.71
N LYS A 693 -17.36 8.68 -1.79
CA LYS A 693 -18.22 9.72 -1.24
C LYS A 693 -18.08 9.85 0.28
N GLY A 694 -18.23 8.74 1.00
CA GLY A 694 -18.07 8.71 2.45
C GLY A 694 -16.66 9.14 2.88
N TRP A 695 -15.62 8.77 2.13
CA TRP A 695 -14.26 9.24 2.36
C TRP A 695 -14.16 10.77 2.19
N VAL A 696 -14.65 11.35 1.08
CA VAL A 696 -14.63 12.81 0.89
C VAL A 696 -15.41 13.54 1.99
N GLU A 697 -16.61 13.07 2.33
CA GLU A 697 -17.45 13.69 3.36
C GLU A 697 -16.85 13.58 4.77
N GLN A 698 -16.07 12.53 5.06
CA GLN A 698 -15.39 12.33 6.34
C GLN A 698 -14.05 13.08 6.45
N VAL A 699 -13.24 13.10 5.39
CA VAL A 699 -11.90 13.73 5.40
C VAL A 699 -11.98 15.23 5.15
N TRP A 700 -12.89 15.66 4.28
CA TRP A 700 -12.99 17.04 3.79
C TRP A 700 -14.31 17.72 4.19
N THR A 701 -14.88 17.33 5.34
CA THR A 701 -16.17 17.83 5.84
C THR A 701 -16.26 19.36 5.83
N ASP A 702 -15.21 20.06 6.25
CA ASP A 702 -15.14 21.53 6.29
C ASP A 702 -15.02 22.19 4.92
N VAL A 703 -14.57 21.47 3.89
CA VAL A 703 -14.54 21.94 2.50
C VAL A 703 -15.88 21.68 1.83
N VAL A 704 -16.45 20.49 2.05
CA VAL A 704 -17.76 20.09 1.49
C VAL A 704 -18.91 20.90 2.09
N LEU A 705 -18.91 21.17 3.41
CA LEU A 705 -19.96 21.94 4.06
C LEU A 705 -20.00 23.41 3.61
N VAL A 706 -18.86 24.00 3.23
CA VAL A 706 -18.79 25.38 2.71
C VAL A 706 -19.33 25.47 1.27
N SER A 707 -19.46 24.35 0.57
CA SER A 707 -20.04 24.27 -0.78
C SER A 707 -21.55 23.97 -0.82
N LYS A 708 -22.18 23.74 0.34
CA LYS A 708 -23.63 23.49 0.49
C LYS A 708 -24.34 24.77 0.97
#